data_AF-A0A949RZ72-F1
#
_entry.id   AF-A0A949RZ72-F1
#
_cell.length_a   1.000
_cell.length_b   1.000
_cell.length_c   1.000
_cell.angle_alpha   90.00
_cell.angle_beta   90.00
_cell.angle_gamma   90.00
#
_symmetry.space_group_name_H-M   'P 1'
#
loop_
_entity.id
_entity.type
_entity.pdbx_description
1 polymer ?
#
loop_
_entity_poly.entity_id
_entity_poly.type
_entity_poly.pdbx_seq_one_letter_code
_entity_poly.pdbx_strand_id
1 'polypeptide(L)'
;MATFTPTSNLTYGVTYTATIATAVKDAAGNALAANYTWSFTAGPPGSIIPSVIKTLPVSNAANVAVNSAINVIFSQVMDASTINTSTFTVSDGNTNIEGMVSCSGMTATFTPSGSLAYAAPYTVTITTGVRSSSGSAMAEDYTWGFTAVSAQEEMIPDWTNVLYSPFQLVSPTEVTNPVQKGSDVTEYPADMVADTFLFYENNTWYMFNEILGSGHNGDLAVSLSFDGLHWTYQQFVLDEPHHLSYPQVFKFGGEYYMLPETSAVNEIKLYKSTDFPYTWTPVSVLISGKAFVDSSIFRYNGKWWIFTGNATISDCYLYYSDNLTSGWIEHPMSPIVTGDPNKTRPAGRAFVYDNNRVIRTAQNGEFVRVFEVDTLTTTQYAEHEIPESPILNKSGSGWNATGMHQFDPWWTGNHWLCSVDGRSGSYNTWSAGIYLSSQPSSPNGIINSPAANVTIDKGDSVLFSGTGSDLGGNLPLGYRWKFGPGSGIPDSLLEDPGLTQFNIAGTFTVSFTVTDALGIYDPTPGIRTISVLGASTPIPMTNWSLWYVDSQESVGENAPAVNAFDENPGTYWHTKWFQGSDPLPHEIQINLGAVYNVSGFRYLPRTDDEDNGRIKHWEFYVSMDGTNWESAVATGIFVNDALEKEVFFPQKAGQYVRLRALSEINNNPWTSMAEITVLQSQ
;
A
#
# COMPACT_ATOMS: atom_id res chain seq x y z
N MET A 1 7.90 18.56 -9.86
CA MET A 1 8.86 19.69 -9.81
C MET A 1 10.15 19.25 -10.48
N ALA A 2 10.76 20.06 -11.35
CA ALA A 2 12.07 19.78 -11.96
C ALA A 2 13.10 20.77 -11.39
N THR A 3 14.21 20.25 -10.85
CA THR A 3 15.25 21.07 -10.21
C THR A 3 16.55 20.97 -11.00
N PHE A 4 17.18 22.13 -11.26
CA PHE A 4 18.51 22.20 -11.87
C PHE A 4 19.50 22.75 -10.84
N THR A 5 20.50 21.93 -10.48
CA THR A 5 21.59 22.33 -9.59
C THR A 5 22.85 22.55 -10.43
N PRO A 6 23.36 23.79 -10.53
CA PRO A 6 24.63 24.06 -11.19
C PRO A 6 25.77 23.26 -10.53
N THR A 7 26.63 22.63 -11.31
CA THR A 7 27.83 21.91 -10.79
C THR A 7 28.90 22.84 -10.24
N SER A 8 28.76 24.15 -10.45
CA SER A 8 29.61 25.20 -9.90
C SER A 8 28.77 26.43 -9.57
N ASN A 9 29.24 27.21 -8.59
CA ASN A 9 28.55 28.43 -8.20
C ASN A 9 28.41 29.39 -9.39
N LEU A 10 27.21 29.97 -9.55
CA LEU A 10 26.97 31.02 -10.52
C LEU A 10 27.78 32.26 -10.15
N THR A 11 28.43 32.87 -11.14
CA THR A 11 29.22 34.10 -10.96
C THR A 11 28.32 35.27 -10.60
N TYR A 12 28.62 35.95 -9.50
CA TYR A 12 27.89 37.13 -9.01
C TYR A 12 27.73 38.22 -10.08
N GLY A 13 26.53 38.82 -10.14
CA GLY A 13 26.22 39.92 -11.04
C GLY A 13 26.07 39.51 -12.51
N VAL A 14 26.25 38.22 -12.81
CA VAL A 14 26.03 37.67 -14.16
C VAL A 14 24.56 37.31 -14.32
N THR A 15 23.97 37.76 -15.42
CA THR A 15 22.65 37.32 -15.87
C THR A 15 22.77 35.98 -16.58
N TYR A 16 22.03 34.98 -16.09
CA TYR A 16 21.88 33.68 -16.70
C TYR A 16 20.50 33.58 -17.34
N THR A 17 20.40 32.86 -18.45
CA THR A 17 19.13 32.47 -19.07
C THR A 17 18.92 30.98 -18.87
N ALA A 18 17.82 30.62 -18.23
CA ALA A 18 17.37 29.25 -18.15
C ALA A 18 16.38 28.97 -19.28
N THR A 19 16.45 27.77 -19.84
CA THR A 19 15.62 27.34 -20.97
C THR A 19 15.08 25.94 -20.70
N ILE A 20 13.75 25.80 -20.69
CA ILE A 20 13.10 24.50 -20.83
C ILE A 20 12.86 24.31 -22.33
N ALA A 21 13.53 23.31 -22.89
CA ALA A 21 13.46 23.04 -24.32
C ALA A 21 12.13 22.39 -24.72
N THR A 22 11.72 22.58 -25.98
CA THR A 22 10.58 21.86 -26.59
C THR A 22 10.71 20.34 -26.56
N ALA A 23 11.89 19.79 -26.25
CA ALA A 23 12.10 18.35 -26.09
C ALA A 23 11.39 17.75 -24.86
N VAL A 24 11.00 18.58 -23.88
CA VAL A 24 10.24 18.13 -22.70
C VAL A 24 8.81 17.80 -23.13
N LYS A 25 8.32 16.64 -22.68
CA LYS A 25 7.01 16.09 -23.02
C LYS A 25 6.17 15.83 -21.77
N ASP A 26 4.85 15.91 -21.90
CA ASP A 26 3.91 15.41 -20.89
C ASP A 26 3.81 13.87 -20.93
N ALA A 27 3.03 13.28 -20.00
CA ALA A 27 2.83 11.84 -19.91
C ALA A 27 2.11 11.24 -21.14
N ALA A 28 1.42 12.08 -21.93
CA ALA A 28 0.78 11.69 -23.19
C ALA A 28 1.73 11.84 -24.39
N GLY A 29 2.96 12.32 -24.18
CA GLY A 29 3.99 12.50 -25.20
C GLY A 29 3.95 13.85 -25.94
N ASN A 30 3.10 14.79 -25.52
CA ASN A 30 3.01 16.11 -26.14
C ASN A 30 4.20 16.97 -25.72
N ALA A 31 4.92 17.50 -26.70
CA ALA A 31 6.03 18.42 -26.50
C ALA A 31 5.57 19.84 -26.14
N LEU A 32 6.39 20.59 -25.40
CA LEU A 32 6.22 22.03 -25.25
C LEU A 32 6.18 22.72 -26.62
N ALA A 33 5.19 23.60 -26.83
CA ALA A 33 4.98 24.28 -28.12
C ALA A 33 6.12 25.25 -28.49
N ALA A 34 6.83 25.78 -27.49
CA ALA A 34 8.00 26.63 -27.65
C ALA A 34 8.93 26.48 -26.44
N ASN A 35 10.20 26.86 -26.60
CA ASN A 35 11.13 26.93 -25.47
C ASN A 35 10.58 27.94 -24.44
N TYR A 36 10.45 27.51 -23.19
CA TYR A 36 10.15 28.42 -22.10
C TYR A 36 11.46 28.96 -21.55
N THR A 37 11.65 30.28 -21.64
CA THR A 37 12.91 30.92 -21.24
C THR A 37 12.65 32.02 -20.22
N TRP A 38 13.53 32.10 -19.23
CA TRP A 38 13.56 33.22 -18.28
C TRP A 38 15.02 33.57 -17.98
N SER A 39 15.26 34.80 -17.54
CA SER A 39 16.59 35.24 -17.14
C SER A 39 16.59 35.74 -15.70
N PHE A 40 17.69 35.50 -14.99
CA PHE A 40 17.90 35.96 -13.62
C PHE A 40 19.36 36.38 -13.44
N THR A 41 19.62 37.32 -12.53
CA THR A 41 20.98 37.76 -12.20
C THR A 41 21.40 37.14 -10.88
N ALA A 42 22.57 36.49 -10.85
CA ALA A 42 23.08 35.86 -9.63
C ALA A 42 23.37 36.92 -8.54
N GLY A 43 22.74 36.76 -7.39
CA GLY A 43 22.93 37.63 -6.22
C GLY A 43 24.30 37.48 -5.56
N PRO A 44 24.67 38.40 -4.64
CA PRO A 44 25.96 38.35 -3.95
C PRO A 44 26.14 37.03 -3.17
N PRO A 45 27.38 36.51 -3.07
CA PRO A 45 27.65 35.33 -2.25
C PRO A 45 27.37 35.66 -0.77
N GLY A 46 26.35 35.01 -0.20
CA GLY A 46 25.95 35.18 1.19
C GLY A 46 25.05 36.40 1.44
N SER A 47 23.73 36.23 1.29
CA SER A 47 22.68 36.73 2.20
C SER A 47 21.30 36.52 1.56
N ILE A 48 20.91 35.25 1.41
CA ILE A 48 19.48 34.95 1.52
C ILE A 48 19.33 34.58 3.00
N ILE A 49 18.87 35.56 3.78
CA ILE A 49 18.63 35.40 5.21
C ILE A 49 17.35 34.57 5.33
N PRO A 50 17.38 33.40 6.01
CA PRO A 50 16.16 32.64 6.21
C PRO A 50 15.15 33.49 6.98
N SER A 51 13.89 33.41 6.57
CA SER A 51 12.76 34.09 7.22
C SER A 51 11.58 33.13 7.28
N VAL A 52 10.70 33.31 8.26
CA VAL A 52 9.45 32.55 8.32
C VAL A 52 8.49 33.07 7.25
N ILE A 53 8.00 32.18 6.39
CA ILE A 53 6.96 32.43 5.38
C ILE A 53 5.57 32.13 5.92
N LYS A 54 5.42 31.02 6.65
CA LYS A 54 4.11 30.54 7.13
C LYS A 54 4.28 29.85 8.48
N THR A 55 3.29 30.03 9.35
CA THR A 55 3.19 29.29 10.62
C THR A 55 1.86 28.56 10.72
N LEU A 56 1.90 27.43 11.41
CA LEU A 56 0.75 26.59 11.75
C LEU A 56 0.88 26.20 13.22
N PRO A 57 -0.04 26.57 14.11
CA PRO A 57 -1.16 27.46 13.86
C PRO A 57 -0.71 28.84 13.34
N VAL A 58 -1.57 29.51 12.56
CA VAL A 58 -1.32 30.91 12.16
C VAL A 58 -1.27 31.84 13.37
N SER A 59 -0.61 32.99 13.21
CA SER A 59 -0.54 33.99 14.28
C SER A 59 -1.92 34.36 14.81
N ASN A 60 -2.09 34.27 16.12
CA ASN A 60 -3.32 34.49 16.88
C ASN A 60 -4.46 33.51 16.56
N ALA A 61 -4.15 32.31 16.06
CA ALA A 61 -5.13 31.26 15.90
C ALA A 61 -5.82 30.95 17.24
N ALA A 62 -7.14 30.79 17.20
CA ALA A 62 -7.93 30.33 18.33
C ALA A 62 -8.39 28.89 18.07
N ASN A 63 -8.80 28.20 19.13
CA ASN A 63 -9.37 26.85 19.05
C ASN A 63 -8.45 25.81 18.40
N VAL A 64 -7.14 25.91 18.65
CA VAL A 64 -6.15 24.94 18.18
C VAL A 64 -6.28 23.63 18.98
N ALA A 65 -6.44 22.49 18.32
CA ALA A 65 -6.51 21.19 19.01
C ALA A 65 -5.29 20.97 19.91
N VAL A 66 -5.51 20.43 21.12
CA VAL A 66 -4.49 20.32 22.18
C VAL A 66 -3.35 19.36 21.85
N ASN A 67 -3.50 18.51 20.84
CA ASN A 67 -2.48 17.60 20.31
C ASN A 67 -1.89 18.07 18.96
N SER A 68 -2.19 19.30 18.53
CA SER A 68 -1.68 19.83 17.26
C SER A 68 -0.16 19.95 17.26
N ALA A 69 0.47 19.43 16.21
CA ALA A 69 1.84 19.81 15.88
C ALA A 69 1.89 21.27 15.42
N ILE A 70 3.00 21.94 15.73
CA ILE A 70 3.23 23.35 15.39
C ILE A 70 4.29 23.39 14.28
N ASN A 71 3.94 23.91 13.10
CA ASN A 71 4.82 23.96 11.94
C ASN A 71 5.24 25.39 11.58
N VAL A 72 6.44 25.52 11.02
CA VAL A 72 7.02 26.74 10.48
C VAL A 72 7.59 26.44 9.11
N ILE A 73 7.19 27.19 8.09
CA ILE A 73 7.79 27.12 6.76
C ILE A 73 8.68 28.35 6.57
N PHE A 74 9.94 28.12 6.24
CA PHE A 74 10.98 29.12 5.99
C PHE A 74 11.09 29.49 4.51
N SER A 75 11.80 30.57 4.20
CA SER A 75 12.06 31.06 2.84
C SER A 75 13.10 30.27 2.05
N GLN A 76 13.79 29.35 2.71
CA GLN A 76 14.84 28.52 2.12
C GLN A 76 15.07 27.27 2.97
N VAL A 77 15.80 26.32 2.39
CA VAL A 77 16.16 25.08 3.09
C VAL A 77 17.04 25.38 4.30
N MET A 78 16.66 24.83 5.45
CA MET A 78 17.29 25.04 6.75
C MET A 78 18.32 23.97 7.09
N ASP A 79 19.28 24.32 7.95
CA ASP A 79 20.19 23.38 8.60
C ASP A 79 19.47 22.79 9.82
N ALA A 80 18.96 21.57 9.66
CA ALA A 80 18.18 20.87 10.68
C ALA A 80 18.95 20.72 12.00
N SER A 81 20.29 20.67 12.00
CA SER A 81 21.08 20.57 13.24
C SER A 81 20.97 21.79 14.14
N THR A 82 20.59 22.95 13.57
CA THR A 82 20.42 24.21 14.29
C THR A 82 18.99 24.45 14.78
N ILE A 83 18.04 23.62 14.36
CA ILE A 83 16.63 23.71 14.75
C ILE A 83 16.33 22.60 15.76
N ASN A 84 16.25 22.97 17.02
CA ASN A 84 16.05 22.05 18.14
C ASN A 84 15.22 22.74 19.24
N THR A 85 15.00 22.06 20.37
CA THR A 85 14.16 22.57 21.47
C THR A 85 14.70 23.84 22.16
N SER A 86 15.92 24.28 21.86
CA SER A 86 16.44 25.57 22.33
C SER A 86 16.22 26.71 21.33
N THR A 87 16.02 26.41 20.05
CA THR A 87 15.87 27.39 18.98
C THR A 87 14.46 27.45 18.39
N PHE A 88 13.63 26.43 18.63
CA PHE A 88 12.19 26.39 18.39
C PHE A 88 11.50 26.03 19.71
N THR A 89 10.96 27.04 20.39
CA THR A 89 10.34 26.89 21.71
C THR A 89 8.85 27.22 21.68
N VAL A 90 8.07 26.49 22.47
CA VAL A 90 6.65 26.77 22.75
C VAL A 90 6.50 27.00 24.25
N SER A 91 5.82 28.07 24.67
CA SER A 91 5.65 28.43 26.08
C SER A 91 4.21 28.81 26.40
N ASP A 92 3.75 28.45 27.59
CA ASP A 92 2.45 28.89 28.16
C ASP A 92 2.53 30.24 28.89
N GLY A 93 3.68 30.93 28.80
CA GLY A 93 3.98 32.17 29.52
C GLY A 93 4.60 31.97 30.91
N ASN A 94 4.60 30.76 31.45
CA ASN A 94 5.26 30.43 32.72
C ASN A 94 6.45 29.49 32.51
N THR A 95 6.31 28.50 31.63
CA THR A 95 7.28 27.45 31.36
C THR A 95 7.36 27.15 29.86
N ASN A 96 8.45 26.51 29.42
CA ASN A 96 8.53 25.95 28.08
C ASN A 96 7.86 24.57 28.07
N ILE A 97 7.05 24.32 27.06
CA ILE A 97 6.39 23.05 26.81
C ILE A 97 7.43 22.06 26.30
N GLU A 98 7.42 20.86 26.88
CA GLU A 98 8.25 19.77 26.41
C GLU A 98 7.71 19.21 25.10
N GLY A 99 8.61 18.88 24.18
CA GLY A 99 8.25 18.36 22.89
C GLY A 99 9.48 17.97 22.07
N MET A 100 9.21 17.38 20.92
CA MET A 100 10.22 17.05 19.93
C MET A 100 10.22 18.11 18.83
N VAL A 101 11.41 18.55 18.43
CA VAL A 101 11.60 19.45 17.30
C VAL A 101 12.23 18.67 16.15
N SER A 102 11.69 18.86 14.96
CA SER A 102 12.23 18.32 13.73
C SER A 102 12.24 19.39 12.63
N CYS A 103 13.07 19.18 11.60
CA CYS A 103 13.16 20.08 10.45
C CYS A 103 13.48 19.30 9.17
N SER A 104 12.70 19.56 8.12
CA SER A 104 12.75 18.97 6.79
C SER A 104 12.75 20.04 5.72
N GLY A 105 13.82 20.16 4.94
CA GLY A 105 13.88 21.14 3.86
C GLY A 105 13.60 22.56 4.37
N MET A 106 12.46 23.12 3.98
CA MET A 106 11.99 24.45 4.38
C MET A 106 11.07 24.44 5.60
N THR A 107 10.72 23.29 6.17
CA THR A 107 9.68 23.17 7.20
C THR A 107 10.27 22.67 8.51
N ALA A 108 10.02 23.35 9.63
CA ALA A 108 10.26 22.82 10.97
C ALA A 108 8.96 22.52 11.69
N THR A 109 8.96 21.48 12.52
CA THR A 109 7.80 21.03 13.28
C THR A 109 8.18 20.85 14.75
N PHE A 110 7.32 21.34 15.65
CA PHE A 110 7.35 21.05 17.07
C PHE A 110 6.14 20.17 17.41
N THR A 111 6.40 19.00 17.99
CA THR A 111 5.37 18.06 18.44
C THR A 111 5.39 18.01 19.97
N PRO A 112 4.34 18.50 20.66
CA PRO A 112 4.25 18.42 22.11
C PRO A 112 4.37 16.97 22.62
N SER A 113 5.07 16.76 23.75
CA SER A 113 5.22 15.41 24.35
C SER A 113 3.93 14.91 25.03
N GLY A 114 3.00 15.82 25.31
CA GLY A 114 1.66 15.54 25.80
C GLY A 114 0.68 16.64 25.37
N SER A 115 -0.61 16.43 25.64
CA SER A 115 -1.64 17.40 25.29
C SER A 115 -1.38 18.75 25.96
N LEU A 116 -1.53 19.81 25.17
CA LEU A 116 -1.56 21.19 25.65
C LEU A 116 -2.75 21.39 26.62
N ALA A 117 -2.61 22.34 27.53
CA ALA A 117 -3.68 22.71 28.44
C ALA A 117 -4.81 23.42 27.67
N TYR A 118 -6.05 23.01 27.93
CA TYR A 118 -7.23 23.61 27.30
C TYR A 118 -7.37 25.10 27.62
N ALA A 119 -7.87 25.87 26.65
CA ALA A 119 -8.13 27.31 26.75
C ALA A 119 -6.93 28.16 27.20
N ALA A 120 -5.71 27.64 27.10
CA ALA A 120 -4.48 28.35 27.46
C ALA A 120 -3.86 29.05 26.23
N PRO A 121 -3.31 30.27 26.40
CA PRO A 121 -2.51 30.91 25.37
C PRO A 121 -1.10 30.32 25.34
N TYR A 122 -0.56 30.16 24.13
CA TYR A 122 0.78 29.71 23.88
C TYR A 122 1.54 30.71 23.02
N THR A 123 2.81 30.90 23.32
CA THR A 123 3.75 31.70 22.53
C THR A 123 4.81 30.78 21.94
N VAL A 124 5.01 30.88 20.64
CA VAL A 124 6.04 30.13 19.91
C VAL A 124 7.13 31.10 19.49
N THR A 125 8.39 30.68 19.63
CA THR A 125 9.56 31.47 19.23
C THR A 125 10.52 30.62 18.41
N ILE A 126 10.88 31.13 17.22
CA ILE A 126 12.04 30.69 16.46
C ILE A 126 13.15 31.71 16.66
N THR A 127 14.25 31.28 17.26
CA THR A 127 15.36 32.18 17.60
C THR A 127 16.28 32.45 16.40
N THR A 128 17.08 33.51 16.50
CA THR A 128 18.23 33.79 15.61
C THR A 128 19.30 32.68 15.58
N GLY A 129 19.21 31.67 16.46
CA GLY A 129 20.09 30.51 16.46
C GLY A 129 19.91 29.58 15.26
N VAL A 130 18.74 29.60 14.60
CA VAL A 130 18.49 28.75 13.42
C VAL A 130 19.23 29.27 12.19
N ARG A 131 19.71 28.35 11.35
CA ARG A 131 20.48 28.66 10.15
C ARG A 131 19.91 27.98 8.91
N SER A 132 20.14 28.59 7.76
CA SER A 132 19.96 27.94 6.47
C SER A 132 20.98 26.82 6.25
N SER A 133 20.71 25.91 5.33
CA SER A 133 21.68 24.93 4.81
C SER A 133 22.96 25.56 4.25
N SER A 134 22.91 26.83 3.86
CA SER A 134 24.05 27.65 3.45
C SER A 134 24.77 28.37 4.61
N GLY A 135 24.36 28.13 5.86
CA GLY A 135 24.98 28.65 7.08
C GLY A 135 24.53 30.04 7.53
N SER A 136 23.58 30.69 6.84
CA SER A 136 23.09 32.03 7.19
C SER A 136 22.07 31.96 8.32
N ALA A 137 22.23 32.77 9.38
CA ALA A 137 21.30 32.82 10.50
C ALA A 137 20.09 33.72 10.22
N MET A 138 18.98 33.52 10.93
CA MET A 138 17.85 34.48 10.94
C MET A 138 18.30 35.85 11.46
N ALA A 139 17.69 36.92 10.93
CA ALA A 139 18.04 38.30 11.31
C ALA A 139 17.55 38.69 12.71
N GLU A 140 16.38 38.18 13.11
CA GLU A 140 15.73 38.43 14.38
C GLU A 140 14.91 37.20 14.81
N ASP A 141 14.59 37.13 16.10
CA ASP A 141 13.69 36.09 16.60
C ASP A 141 12.29 36.30 16.00
N TYR A 142 11.64 35.22 15.58
CA TYR A 142 10.27 35.24 15.09
C TYR A 142 9.34 34.66 16.15
N THR A 143 8.43 35.48 16.66
CA THR A 143 7.49 35.10 17.72
C THR A 143 6.05 35.28 17.25
N TRP A 144 5.20 34.31 17.55
CA TRP A 144 3.75 34.40 17.39
C TRP A 144 3.04 33.65 18.52
N GLY A 145 1.73 33.86 18.66
CA GLY A 145 0.92 33.13 19.65
C GLY A 145 -0.28 32.43 19.05
N PHE A 146 -0.85 31.50 19.80
CA PHE A 146 -2.13 30.85 19.53
C PHE A 146 -2.82 30.47 20.85
N THR A 147 -4.11 30.15 20.81
CA THR A 147 -4.88 29.67 21.97
C THR A 147 -5.39 28.26 21.71
N ALA A 148 -5.11 27.35 22.64
CA ALA A 148 -5.62 25.99 22.59
C ALA A 148 -7.15 25.95 22.74
N VAL A 149 -7.79 24.98 22.11
CA VAL A 149 -9.24 24.77 22.19
C VAL A 149 -9.71 24.58 23.62
N SER A 150 -10.95 24.94 23.91
CA SER A 150 -11.57 24.55 25.18
C SER A 150 -11.96 23.08 25.14
N ALA A 151 -11.95 22.40 26.29
CA ALA A 151 -12.36 20.99 26.35
C ALA A 151 -13.79 20.76 25.84
N GLN A 152 -14.64 21.79 25.94
CA GLN A 152 -16.03 21.74 25.49
C GLN A 152 -16.19 21.94 23.97
N GLU A 153 -15.15 22.39 23.28
CA GLU A 153 -15.16 22.62 21.84
C GLU A 153 -14.20 21.72 21.06
N GLU A 154 -13.46 20.84 21.74
CA GLU A 154 -12.55 19.90 21.10
C GLU A 154 -13.32 18.99 20.15
N MET A 155 -12.84 18.88 18.90
CA MET A 155 -13.35 17.98 17.88
C MET A 155 -12.27 16.98 17.51
N ILE A 156 -12.62 15.70 17.42
CA ILE A 156 -11.72 14.65 16.94
C ILE A 156 -12.36 13.86 15.78
N PRO A 157 -11.64 13.68 14.67
CA PRO A 157 -10.32 14.27 14.42
C PRO A 157 -10.40 15.72 13.96
N ASP A 158 -9.36 16.47 14.28
CA ASP A 158 -9.11 17.80 13.74
C ASP A 158 -7.78 17.77 12.96
N TRP A 159 -7.85 17.96 11.65
CA TRP A 159 -6.67 18.02 10.79
C TRP A 159 -6.37 19.41 10.27
N THR A 160 -6.97 20.44 10.86
CA THR A 160 -6.77 21.84 10.45
C THR A 160 -5.28 22.18 10.37
N ASN A 161 -4.44 21.64 11.25
CA ASN A 161 -2.99 21.89 11.26
C ASN A 161 -2.14 20.86 10.49
N VAL A 162 -2.75 19.94 9.72
CA VAL A 162 -2.03 18.96 8.90
C VAL A 162 -1.78 19.56 7.51
N LEU A 163 -0.50 19.66 7.13
CA LEU A 163 -0.03 20.27 5.88
C LEU A 163 -0.13 19.37 4.65
N TYR A 164 -0.29 18.07 4.88
CA TYR A 164 -0.04 17.04 3.89
C TYR A 164 -1.34 16.62 3.21
N SER A 165 -1.31 16.40 1.90
CA SER A 165 -2.49 16.00 1.14
C SER A 165 -2.76 14.49 1.26
N PRO A 166 -4.01 14.05 1.45
CA PRO A 166 -4.34 12.63 1.55
C PRO A 166 -4.66 11.96 0.20
N PHE A 167 -4.48 12.65 -0.94
CA PHE A 167 -5.07 12.24 -2.22
C PHE A 167 -4.18 11.37 -3.12
N GLN A 168 -2.89 11.23 -2.78
CA GLN A 168 -1.99 10.35 -3.52
C GLN A 168 -1.98 8.97 -2.88
N LEU A 169 -2.94 8.12 -3.27
CA LEU A 169 -3.17 6.84 -2.63
C LEU A 169 -2.24 5.75 -3.16
N VAL A 170 -1.69 4.97 -2.23
CA VAL A 170 -0.86 3.79 -2.49
C VAL A 170 -1.37 2.63 -1.66
N SER A 171 -1.43 1.44 -2.26
CA SER A 171 -1.78 0.24 -1.50
C SER A 171 -0.64 -0.08 -0.51
N PRO A 172 -0.95 -0.38 0.77
CA PRO A 172 0.06 -0.88 1.69
C PRO A 172 0.61 -2.22 1.18
N THR A 173 1.86 -2.52 1.52
CA THR A 173 2.52 -3.76 1.06
C THR A 173 2.39 -4.91 2.05
N GLU A 174 2.12 -4.58 3.31
CA GLU A 174 2.02 -5.50 4.44
C GLU A 174 0.69 -6.26 4.43
N VAL A 175 -0.35 -5.68 3.82
CA VAL A 175 -1.69 -6.27 3.72
C VAL A 175 -2.20 -6.22 2.29
N THR A 176 -2.98 -7.22 1.90
CA THR A 176 -3.66 -7.23 0.60
C THR A 176 -5.10 -6.80 0.77
N ASN A 177 -5.53 -5.81 0.00
CA ASN A 177 -6.95 -5.44 -0.03
C ASN A 177 -7.82 -6.51 -0.71
N PRO A 178 -9.08 -6.68 -0.25
CA PRO A 178 -9.71 -5.94 0.84
C PRO A 178 -9.34 -6.55 2.20
N VAL A 179 -9.19 -5.68 3.20
CA VAL A 179 -8.82 -6.05 4.59
C VAL A 179 -10.00 -6.55 5.40
N GLN A 180 -11.24 -6.32 4.93
CA GLN A 180 -12.46 -6.83 5.57
C GLN A 180 -13.54 -7.11 4.52
N LYS A 181 -14.23 -8.24 4.66
CA LYS A 181 -15.24 -8.77 3.72
C LYS A 181 -16.47 -9.26 4.47
N GLY A 182 -17.58 -9.45 3.76
CA GLY A 182 -18.81 -9.98 4.35
C GLY A 182 -18.66 -11.36 5.00
N SER A 183 -17.70 -12.17 4.56
CA SER A 183 -17.36 -13.46 5.17
C SER A 183 -16.77 -13.36 6.58
N ASP A 184 -16.33 -12.17 6.99
CA ASP A 184 -15.75 -11.93 8.32
C ASP A 184 -16.84 -11.62 9.36
N VAL A 185 -18.07 -11.32 8.92
CA VAL A 185 -19.23 -11.04 9.76
C VAL A 185 -19.77 -12.35 10.34
N THR A 186 -20.08 -12.36 11.64
CA THR A 186 -20.42 -13.59 12.36
C THR A 186 -21.91 -13.77 12.65
N GLU A 187 -22.68 -12.69 12.64
CA GLU A 187 -24.07 -12.64 13.08
C GLU A 187 -25.00 -13.20 12.02
N TYR A 188 -24.76 -12.87 10.76
CA TYR A 188 -25.43 -13.45 9.60
C TYR A 188 -24.52 -13.43 8.36
N PRO A 189 -24.80 -14.25 7.33
CA PRO A 189 -24.09 -14.18 6.06
C PRO A 189 -24.25 -12.80 5.41
N ALA A 190 -23.20 -11.98 5.44
CA ALA A 190 -23.17 -10.67 4.81
C ALA A 190 -22.52 -10.77 3.42
N ASP A 191 -23.07 -10.00 2.48
CA ASP A 191 -22.53 -9.83 1.13
C ASP A 191 -21.71 -8.52 1.03
N MET A 192 -21.95 -7.59 1.95
CA MET A 192 -21.47 -6.22 1.88
C MET A 192 -20.76 -5.78 3.17
N VAL A 193 -19.58 -5.19 3.00
CA VAL A 193 -18.92 -4.30 3.96
C VAL A 193 -18.56 -3.03 3.20
N ALA A 194 -19.27 -1.94 3.47
CA ALA A 194 -19.14 -0.67 2.75
C ALA A 194 -19.11 0.52 3.71
N ASP A 195 -18.99 1.74 3.16
CA ASP A 195 -19.17 2.99 3.91
C ASP A 195 -18.24 3.09 5.14
N THR A 196 -16.99 2.68 4.95
CA THR A 196 -15.99 2.62 6.02
C THR A 196 -15.65 4.01 6.58
N PHE A 197 -15.66 4.15 7.90
CA PHE A 197 -15.19 5.33 8.63
C PHE A 197 -14.21 4.95 9.74
N LEU A 198 -13.04 5.60 9.74
CA LEU A 198 -12.00 5.39 10.72
C LEU A 198 -12.19 6.28 11.95
N PHE A 199 -11.80 5.74 13.10
CA PHE A 199 -11.57 6.48 14.34
C PHE A 199 -10.31 5.95 15.03
N TYR A 200 -9.47 6.82 15.58
CA TYR A 200 -8.28 6.42 16.33
C TYR A 200 -8.22 7.12 17.68
N GLU A 201 -8.05 6.33 18.74
CA GLU A 201 -7.82 6.84 20.08
C GLU A 201 -7.17 5.77 20.96
N ASN A 202 -6.37 6.19 21.94
CA ASN A 202 -5.77 5.30 22.93
C ASN A 202 -5.04 4.10 22.30
N ASN A 203 -4.29 4.35 21.24
CA ASN A 203 -3.52 3.35 20.50
C ASN A 203 -4.37 2.21 19.89
N THR A 204 -5.64 2.48 19.64
CA THR A 204 -6.57 1.55 18.99
C THR A 204 -7.23 2.24 17.81
N TRP A 205 -7.22 1.56 16.67
CA TRP A 205 -7.96 1.92 15.48
C TRP A 205 -9.33 1.22 15.49
N TYR A 206 -10.34 1.97 15.10
CA TYR A 206 -11.72 1.53 14.92
C TYR A 206 -12.13 1.80 13.47
N MET A 207 -12.78 0.84 12.85
CA MET A 207 -13.40 0.99 11.52
C MET A 207 -14.88 0.66 11.68
N PHE A 208 -15.71 1.66 11.46
CA PHE A 208 -17.17 1.53 11.44
C PHE A 208 -17.63 1.35 10.00
N ASN A 209 -18.49 0.37 9.76
CA ASN A 209 -18.91 -0.02 8.40
C ASN A 209 -20.42 -0.25 8.35
N GLU A 210 -21.01 -0.05 7.17
CA GLU A 210 -22.27 -0.66 6.80
C GLU A 210 -22.06 -2.15 6.51
N ILE A 211 -22.92 -2.99 7.08
CA ILE A 211 -23.04 -4.41 6.80
C ILE A 211 -24.42 -4.68 6.19
N LEU A 212 -24.45 -5.39 5.07
CA LEU A 212 -25.70 -5.80 4.42
C LEU A 212 -25.65 -7.27 4.02
N GLY A 213 -26.74 -7.98 4.33
CA GLY A 213 -26.96 -9.37 3.94
C GLY A 213 -28.35 -9.59 3.34
N SER A 214 -28.55 -10.74 2.68
CA SER A 214 -29.82 -11.06 2.04
C SER A 214 -30.99 -11.11 3.03
N GLY A 215 -32.01 -10.26 2.81
CA GLY A 215 -33.19 -10.19 3.68
C GLY A 215 -33.03 -9.33 4.93
N HIS A 216 -31.89 -8.66 5.08
CA HIS A 216 -31.60 -7.75 6.17
C HIS A 216 -31.58 -6.29 5.69
N ASN A 217 -31.78 -5.36 6.61
CA ASN A 217 -31.45 -3.95 6.40
C ASN A 217 -29.93 -3.77 6.51
N GLY A 218 -29.44 -2.58 6.17
CA GLY A 218 -28.06 -2.21 6.47
C GLY A 218 -27.93 -1.97 7.96
N ASP A 219 -26.95 -2.62 8.59
CA ASP A 219 -26.62 -2.51 10.01
C ASP A 219 -25.20 -1.97 10.16
N LEU A 220 -24.89 -1.35 11.29
CA LEU A 220 -23.56 -0.75 11.51
C LEU A 220 -22.73 -1.63 12.43
N ALA A 221 -21.51 -1.94 12.01
CA ALA A 221 -20.57 -2.76 12.76
C ALA A 221 -19.26 -2.03 13.06
N VAL A 222 -18.50 -2.53 14.03
CA VAL A 222 -17.14 -2.06 14.32
C VAL A 222 -16.11 -3.17 14.19
N SER A 223 -14.93 -2.80 13.70
CA SER A 223 -13.73 -3.64 13.65
C SER A 223 -12.55 -2.91 14.30
N LEU A 224 -11.61 -3.66 14.85
CA LEU A 224 -10.46 -3.11 15.57
C LEU A 224 -9.14 -3.41 14.86
N SER A 225 -8.17 -2.52 15.02
CA SER A 225 -6.78 -2.73 14.63
C SER A 225 -5.83 -2.03 15.61
N PHE A 226 -4.61 -2.56 15.77
CA PHE A 226 -3.54 -1.93 16.54
C PHE A 226 -2.51 -1.22 15.66
N ASP A 227 -2.46 -1.53 14.37
CA ASP A 227 -1.52 -0.97 13.40
C ASP A 227 -2.20 -0.21 12.26
N GLY A 228 -3.54 -0.24 12.19
CA GLY A 228 -4.34 0.37 11.13
C GLY A 228 -4.39 -0.46 9.83
N LEU A 229 -3.69 -1.58 9.77
CA LEU A 229 -3.55 -2.41 8.56
C LEU A 229 -4.25 -3.78 8.72
N HIS A 230 -4.09 -4.43 9.86
CA HIS A 230 -4.70 -5.72 10.15
C HIS A 230 -5.96 -5.52 11.00
N TRP A 231 -7.12 -5.89 10.46
CA TRP A 231 -8.41 -5.61 11.06
C TRP A 231 -9.09 -6.88 11.57
N THR A 232 -9.74 -6.78 12.72
CA THR A 232 -10.54 -7.87 13.31
C THR A 232 -11.96 -7.40 13.55
N TYR A 233 -12.91 -8.02 12.86
CA TYR A 233 -14.34 -7.81 13.09
C TYR A 233 -14.71 -8.02 14.56
N GLN A 234 -15.58 -7.19 15.11
CA GLN A 234 -16.08 -7.34 16.47
C GLN A 234 -17.55 -7.75 16.49
N GLN A 235 -18.44 -6.77 16.28
CA GLN A 235 -19.89 -6.94 16.39
C GLN A 235 -20.64 -5.76 15.75
N PHE A 236 -21.94 -5.93 15.58
CA PHE A 236 -22.86 -4.82 15.34
C PHE A 236 -22.90 -3.86 16.54
N VAL A 237 -22.95 -2.56 16.22
CA VAL A 237 -22.99 -1.45 17.20
C VAL A 237 -24.27 -0.61 17.07
N LEU A 238 -24.96 -0.71 15.93
CA LEU A 238 -26.27 -0.11 15.74
C LEU A 238 -27.09 -0.94 14.74
N ASP A 239 -28.26 -1.39 15.18
CA ASP A 239 -29.27 -2.12 14.41
C ASP A 239 -30.61 -1.41 14.67
N GLU A 240 -31.28 -1.02 13.58
CA GLU A 240 -32.54 -0.30 13.62
C GLU A 240 -33.55 -0.97 12.67
N PRO A 241 -34.87 -0.78 12.86
CA PRO A 241 -35.90 -1.35 11.97
C PRO A 241 -35.85 -0.85 10.51
N HIS A 242 -34.94 0.06 10.18
CA HIS A 242 -34.76 0.69 8.88
C HIS A 242 -33.28 0.62 8.48
N HIS A 243 -33.02 0.72 7.18
CA HIS A 243 -31.68 0.67 6.62
C HIS A 243 -30.78 1.80 7.17
N LEU A 244 -29.61 1.42 7.67
CA LEU A 244 -28.53 2.28 8.11
C LEU A 244 -27.33 2.11 7.19
N SER A 245 -26.62 3.19 6.90
CA SER A 245 -25.32 3.16 6.23
C SER A 245 -24.48 4.36 6.68
N TYR A 246 -23.32 4.60 6.04
CA TYR A 246 -22.54 5.82 6.21
C TYR A 246 -22.24 6.25 7.67
N PRO A 247 -21.69 5.39 8.53
CA PRO A 247 -21.51 5.61 9.97
C PRO A 247 -20.39 6.62 10.30
N GLN A 248 -20.54 7.90 9.95
CA GLN A 248 -19.48 8.88 10.25
C GLN A 248 -19.34 9.07 11.78
N VAL A 249 -18.20 8.65 12.33
CA VAL A 249 -17.88 8.78 13.77
C VAL A 249 -16.94 9.95 14.04
N PHE A 250 -17.23 10.72 15.09
CA PHE A 250 -16.39 11.82 15.57
C PHE A 250 -16.57 12.05 17.07
N LYS A 251 -15.62 12.74 17.71
CA LYS A 251 -15.72 13.19 19.10
C LYS A 251 -15.95 14.70 19.13
N PHE A 252 -16.83 15.17 20.01
CA PHE A 252 -17.00 16.60 20.26
C PHE A 252 -17.24 16.86 21.74
N GLY A 253 -16.51 17.80 22.34
CA GLY A 253 -16.69 18.17 23.75
C GLY A 253 -16.45 17.00 24.72
N GLY A 254 -15.53 16.08 24.37
CA GLY A 254 -15.22 14.88 25.15
C GLY A 254 -16.14 13.68 24.89
N GLU A 255 -17.16 13.82 24.05
CA GLU A 255 -18.22 12.83 23.84
C GLU A 255 -18.18 12.27 22.41
N TYR A 256 -18.53 10.99 22.23
CA TYR A 256 -18.51 10.32 20.92
C TYR A 256 -19.88 10.38 20.25
N TYR A 257 -19.87 10.74 18.97
CA TYR A 257 -21.05 10.86 18.13
C TYR A 257 -20.90 10.05 16.83
N MET A 258 -22.02 9.55 16.33
CA MET A 258 -22.13 8.89 15.04
C MET A 258 -23.28 9.51 14.25
N LEU A 259 -23.04 9.79 12.98
CA LEU A 259 -24.03 10.32 12.04
C LEU A 259 -24.23 9.32 10.89
N PRO A 260 -25.06 8.28 11.08
CA PRO A 260 -25.38 7.36 10.01
C PRO A 260 -26.36 7.97 8.99
N GLU A 261 -26.40 7.39 7.79
CA GLU A 261 -27.52 7.57 6.88
C GLU A 261 -28.78 6.95 7.47
N THR A 262 -29.86 7.73 7.52
CA THR A 262 -31.20 7.28 7.92
C THR A 262 -32.25 7.67 6.87
N SER A 263 -31.88 7.57 5.59
CA SER A 263 -32.68 8.02 4.44
C SER A 263 -34.09 7.41 4.41
N ALA A 264 -34.20 6.14 4.82
CA ALA A 264 -35.45 5.38 4.89
C ALA A 264 -36.53 6.00 5.80
N VAL A 265 -36.15 6.86 6.74
CA VAL A 265 -37.07 7.58 7.63
C VAL A 265 -37.15 9.09 7.35
N ASN A 266 -36.57 9.57 6.25
CA ASN A 266 -36.56 10.99 5.83
C ASN A 266 -35.97 11.95 6.88
N GLU A 267 -34.99 11.48 7.64
CA GLU A 267 -34.32 12.22 8.70
C GLU A 267 -32.79 12.05 8.58
N ILE A 268 -32.05 13.02 9.11
CA ILE A 268 -30.62 12.90 9.44
C ILE A 268 -30.54 12.86 10.96
N LYS A 269 -30.24 11.68 11.53
CA LYS A 269 -30.20 11.46 12.98
C LYS A 269 -28.77 11.44 13.51
N LEU A 270 -28.57 12.10 14.65
CA LEU A 270 -27.33 12.05 15.40
C LEU A 270 -27.46 11.06 16.56
N TYR A 271 -26.48 10.17 16.68
CA TYR A 271 -26.35 9.22 17.77
C TYR A 271 -25.17 9.62 18.66
N LYS A 272 -25.28 9.34 19.96
CA LYS A 272 -24.22 9.50 20.95
C LYS A 272 -23.90 8.16 21.59
N SER A 273 -22.61 7.87 21.80
CA SER A 273 -22.21 6.66 22.48
C SER A 273 -22.45 6.74 23.99
N THR A 274 -22.93 5.65 24.58
CA THR A 274 -23.01 5.48 26.05
C THR A 274 -21.94 4.55 26.59
N ASP A 275 -21.31 3.77 25.72
CA ASP A 275 -20.21 2.85 25.99
C ASP A 275 -19.42 2.66 24.69
N PHE A 276 -18.41 3.51 24.48
CA PHE A 276 -17.66 3.54 23.22
C PHE A 276 -16.70 2.34 23.15
N PRO A 277 -16.62 1.61 22.01
CA PRO A 277 -17.26 1.88 20.71
C PRO A 277 -18.61 1.17 20.47
N TYR A 278 -19.15 0.46 21.46
CA TYR A 278 -20.14 -0.60 21.22
C TYR A 278 -21.61 -0.18 21.31
N THR A 279 -21.95 0.81 22.14
CA THR A 279 -23.35 1.19 22.37
C THR A 279 -23.62 2.62 21.95
N TRP A 280 -24.65 2.82 21.14
CA TRP A 280 -25.05 4.12 20.57
C TRP A 280 -26.55 4.37 20.78
N THR A 281 -26.93 5.62 21.05
CA THR A 281 -28.32 6.02 21.28
C THR A 281 -28.65 7.29 20.50
N PRO A 282 -29.84 7.41 19.89
CA PRO A 282 -30.22 8.61 19.16
C PRO A 282 -30.39 9.79 20.13
N VAL A 283 -29.80 10.94 19.80
CA VAL A 283 -29.83 12.14 20.66
C VAL A 283 -30.46 13.36 19.98
N SER A 284 -30.51 13.41 18.65
CA SER A 284 -31.21 14.48 17.94
C SER A 284 -31.56 14.10 16.49
N VAL A 285 -32.65 14.65 15.98
CA VAL A 285 -32.95 14.72 14.54
C VAL A 285 -32.43 16.09 14.06
N LEU A 286 -31.38 16.09 13.25
CA LEU A 286 -30.71 17.32 12.81
C LEU A 286 -31.51 18.02 11.71
N ILE A 287 -31.95 17.24 10.71
CA ILE A 287 -32.66 17.69 9.53
C ILE A 287 -33.73 16.64 9.20
N SER A 288 -34.91 17.07 8.73
CA SER A 288 -36.02 16.18 8.39
C SER A 288 -36.76 16.63 7.13
N GLY A 289 -37.48 15.71 6.49
CA GLY A 289 -38.45 16.02 5.42
C GLY A 289 -37.98 15.68 4.00
N LYS A 290 -36.78 15.10 3.85
CA LYS A 290 -36.26 14.57 2.57
C LYS A 290 -35.48 13.27 2.84
N ALA A 291 -35.48 12.34 1.87
CA ALA A 291 -34.69 11.11 1.91
C ALA A 291 -33.23 11.42 1.56
N PHE A 292 -32.51 11.95 2.55
CA PHE A 292 -31.11 12.34 2.42
C PHE A 292 -30.17 11.15 2.58
N VAL A 293 -29.16 11.07 1.72
CA VAL A 293 -28.15 10.00 1.67
C VAL A 293 -26.75 10.57 1.92
N ASP A 294 -25.84 9.71 2.38
CA ASP A 294 -24.40 9.96 2.57
C ASP A 294 -24.11 11.32 3.24
N SER A 295 -24.64 11.57 4.44
CA SER A 295 -24.47 12.88 5.10
C SER A 295 -23.09 13.03 5.73
N SER A 296 -22.30 14.01 5.26
CA SER A 296 -20.98 14.31 5.79
C SER A 296 -21.00 15.57 6.67
N ILE A 297 -20.77 15.40 7.97
CA ILE A 297 -20.72 16.48 8.97
C ILE A 297 -19.28 16.92 9.26
N PHE A 298 -19.07 18.22 9.39
CA PHE A 298 -17.77 18.77 9.78
C PHE A 298 -17.91 20.13 10.47
N ARG A 299 -16.83 20.57 11.11
CA ARG A 299 -16.76 21.86 11.80
C ARG A 299 -15.79 22.77 11.07
N TYR A 300 -16.20 23.99 10.78
CA TYR A 300 -15.37 25.00 10.12
C TYR A 300 -15.80 26.40 10.54
N ASN A 301 -14.84 27.25 10.89
CA ASN A 301 -15.06 28.63 11.36
C ASN A 301 -16.13 28.75 12.45
N GLY A 302 -16.07 27.86 13.45
CA GLY A 302 -16.98 27.87 14.61
C GLY A 302 -18.40 27.37 14.34
N LYS A 303 -18.71 26.94 13.11
CA LYS A 303 -20.02 26.40 12.72
C LYS A 303 -19.94 24.92 12.36
N TRP A 304 -21.06 24.25 12.54
CA TRP A 304 -21.31 22.93 12.00
C TRP A 304 -21.84 23.05 10.57
N TRP A 305 -21.41 22.14 9.72
CA TRP A 305 -21.79 22.06 8.31
C TRP A 305 -22.13 20.62 7.96
N ILE A 306 -23.13 20.41 7.10
CA ILE A 306 -23.48 19.10 6.53
C ILE A 306 -23.59 19.24 5.01
N PHE A 307 -22.84 18.41 4.29
CA PHE A 307 -23.14 18.08 2.90
C PHE A 307 -24.00 16.82 2.87
N THR A 308 -25.06 16.80 2.07
CA THR A 308 -25.91 15.60 1.93
C THR A 308 -26.53 15.50 0.53
N GLY A 309 -26.60 14.28 0.00
CA GLY A 309 -27.20 14.00 -1.30
C GLY A 309 -28.69 13.69 -1.23
N ASN A 310 -29.41 13.94 -2.31
CA ASN A 310 -30.66 13.27 -2.63
C ASN A 310 -30.46 12.47 -3.92
N ALA A 311 -30.28 11.16 -3.79
CA ALA A 311 -29.95 10.30 -4.92
C ALA A 311 -31.08 10.21 -5.97
N THR A 312 -32.35 10.42 -5.57
CA THR A 312 -33.49 10.32 -6.50
C THR A 312 -33.49 11.42 -7.55
N ILE A 313 -33.13 12.65 -7.15
CA ILE A 313 -33.10 13.82 -8.05
C ILE A 313 -31.68 14.25 -8.42
N SER A 314 -30.66 13.58 -7.85
CA SER A 314 -29.24 13.91 -8.05
C SER A 314 -28.91 15.36 -7.65
N ASP A 315 -29.36 15.77 -6.46
CA ASP A 315 -29.05 17.08 -5.88
C ASP A 315 -28.18 16.94 -4.61
N CYS A 316 -27.18 17.82 -4.44
CA CYS A 316 -26.44 17.95 -3.18
C CYS A 316 -26.90 19.21 -2.43
N TYR A 317 -27.15 19.07 -1.14
CA TYR A 317 -27.59 20.14 -0.25
C TYR A 317 -26.50 20.46 0.78
N LEU A 318 -26.44 21.73 1.16
CA LEU A 318 -25.60 22.25 2.23
C LEU A 318 -26.48 22.80 3.35
N TYR A 319 -26.16 22.41 4.59
CA TYR A 319 -26.78 22.93 5.81
C TYR A 319 -25.71 23.42 6.77
N TYR A 320 -26.07 24.36 7.66
CA TYR A 320 -25.20 24.81 8.73
C TYR A 320 -25.94 25.03 10.05
N SER A 321 -25.21 25.01 11.16
CA SER A 321 -25.71 25.36 12.48
C SER A 321 -24.63 25.93 13.38
N ASP A 322 -25.02 26.74 14.37
CA ASP A 322 -24.15 27.11 15.50
C ASP A 322 -24.02 25.99 16.53
N ASN A 323 -24.98 25.06 16.58
CA ASN A 323 -25.06 23.99 17.57
C ASN A 323 -25.14 22.62 16.91
N LEU A 324 -24.48 21.61 17.49
CA LEU A 324 -24.46 20.27 16.92
C LEU A 324 -25.87 19.65 16.86
N THR A 325 -26.64 19.79 17.94
CA THR A 325 -27.89 19.05 18.14
C THR A 325 -29.15 19.80 17.71
N SER A 326 -29.05 21.06 17.28
CA SER A 326 -30.24 21.88 16.95
C SER A 326 -29.87 23.08 16.09
N GLY A 327 -30.86 23.77 15.52
CA GLY A 327 -30.66 25.04 14.82
C GLY A 327 -30.12 24.93 13.40
N TRP A 328 -30.26 23.76 12.76
CA TRP A 328 -29.82 23.53 11.39
C TRP A 328 -30.64 24.33 10.37
N ILE A 329 -29.94 25.06 9.50
CA ILE A 329 -30.50 25.94 8.47
C ILE A 329 -30.00 25.47 7.11
N GLU A 330 -30.92 25.31 6.14
CA GLU A 330 -30.56 25.05 4.75
C GLU A 330 -29.83 26.28 4.18
N HIS A 331 -28.65 26.08 3.62
CA HIS A 331 -27.86 27.16 3.02
C HIS A 331 -28.63 27.78 1.84
N PRO A 332 -28.64 29.12 1.66
CA PRO A 332 -29.45 29.78 0.62
C PRO A 332 -29.04 29.46 -0.82
N MET A 333 -27.84 28.89 -1.02
CA MET A 333 -27.41 28.37 -2.34
C MET A 333 -27.68 26.87 -2.51
N SER A 334 -28.35 26.22 -1.57
CA SER A 334 -28.79 24.83 -1.73
C SER A 334 -29.96 24.75 -2.73
N PRO A 335 -30.00 23.70 -3.58
CA PRO A 335 -28.97 22.68 -3.73
C PRO A 335 -27.69 23.24 -4.40
N ILE A 336 -26.52 22.89 -3.85
CA ILE A 336 -25.21 23.34 -4.34
C ILE A 336 -24.74 22.56 -5.58
N VAL A 337 -25.37 21.41 -5.84
CA VAL A 337 -25.26 20.62 -7.07
C VAL A 337 -26.67 20.23 -7.49
N THR A 338 -27.02 20.36 -8.77
CA THR A 338 -28.36 20.02 -9.28
C THR A 338 -28.29 19.05 -10.43
N GLY A 339 -29.00 17.93 -10.33
CA GLY A 339 -29.15 16.92 -11.39
C GLY A 339 -27.86 16.23 -11.87
N ASP A 340 -26.76 16.22 -11.09
CA ASP A 340 -25.49 15.58 -11.48
C ASP A 340 -25.13 14.40 -10.55
N PRO A 341 -25.42 13.15 -10.95
CA PRO A 341 -25.14 11.98 -10.12
C PRO A 341 -23.64 11.76 -9.86
N ASN A 342 -22.74 12.43 -10.60
CA ASN A 342 -21.29 12.29 -10.40
C ASN A 342 -20.72 13.22 -9.31
N LYS A 343 -21.53 14.13 -8.79
CA LYS A 343 -21.11 15.15 -7.82
C LYS A 343 -22.04 15.26 -6.61
N THR A 344 -23.18 14.55 -6.66
CA THR A 344 -24.29 14.70 -5.71
C THR A 344 -24.00 14.08 -4.36
N ARG A 345 -23.66 12.80 -4.36
CA ARG A 345 -23.58 11.98 -3.16
C ARG A 345 -22.20 12.18 -2.53
N PRO A 346 -22.09 12.59 -1.26
CA PRO A 346 -20.81 12.57 -0.55
C PRO A 346 -20.18 11.16 -0.52
N ALA A 347 -18.87 11.09 -0.31
CA ALA A 347 -18.07 9.87 -0.49
C ALA A 347 -17.06 9.71 0.66
N GLY A 348 -17.56 9.72 1.88
CA GLY A 348 -16.82 9.78 3.14
C GLY A 348 -16.79 11.18 3.76
N ARG A 349 -16.00 11.36 4.82
CA ARG A 349 -16.10 12.60 5.61
C ARG A 349 -15.70 13.81 4.79
N ALA A 350 -16.38 14.92 5.06
CA ALA A 350 -15.85 16.24 4.74
C ALA A 350 -14.89 16.66 5.85
N PHE A 351 -13.80 17.33 5.52
CA PHE A 351 -12.76 17.68 6.49
C PHE A 351 -12.03 18.96 6.12
N VAL A 352 -11.32 19.50 7.11
CA VAL A 352 -10.49 20.70 6.97
C VAL A 352 -9.04 20.29 7.19
N TYR A 353 -8.15 20.69 6.29
CA TYR A 353 -6.71 20.53 6.44
C TYR A 353 -5.96 21.75 5.88
N ASP A 354 -4.65 21.82 6.07
CA ASP A 354 -3.79 22.92 5.65
C ASP A 354 -4.39 24.31 6.00
N ASN A 355 -4.69 24.47 7.28
CA ASN A 355 -5.30 25.58 7.99
C ASN A 355 -6.75 25.91 7.68
N ASN A 356 -7.21 25.78 6.44
CA ASN A 356 -8.56 26.23 6.04
C ASN A 356 -9.07 25.57 4.74
N ARG A 357 -8.35 24.59 4.18
CA ARG A 357 -8.80 23.91 2.97
C ARG A 357 -9.91 22.94 3.34
N VAL A 358 -11.14 23.34 3.04
CA VAL A 358 -12.34 22.51 3.25
C VAL A 358 -12.49 21.60 2.05
N ILE A 359 -12.58 20.30 2.31
CA ILE A 359 -12.68 19.26 1.31
C ILE A 359 -14.06 18.61 1.35
N ARG A 360 -14.66 18.49 0.18
CA ARG A 360 -15.85 17.69 -0.06
C ARG A 360 -15.49 16.58 -1.05
N THR A 361 -15.76 15.33 -0.71
CA THR A 361 -15.68 14.22 -1.64
C THR A 361 -17.05 13.92 -2.24
N ALA A 362 -17.10 13.34 -3.43
CA ALA A 362 -18.34 12.94 -4.08
C ALA A 362 -18.18 11.64 -4.89
N GLN A 363 -19.27 10.88 -5.03
CA GLN A 363 -19.26 9.57 -5.70
C GLN A 363 -20.50 9.35 -6.56
N ASN A 364 -20.42 8.33 -7.42
CA ASN A 364 -21.53 7.81 -8.23
C ASN A 364 -21.65 6.26 -8.19
N GLY A 365 -20.97 5.61 -7.26
CA GLY A 365 -20.87 4.16 -7.16
C GLY A 365 -19.73 3.53 -7.95
N GLU A 366 -18.99 4.31 -8.76
CA GLU A 366 -17.87 3.81 -9.57
C GLU A 366 -16.53 4.48 -9.27
N PHE A 367 -16.56 5.75 -8.84
CA PHE A 367 -15.37 6.54 -8.52
C PHE A 367 -15.63 7.52 -7.38
N VAL A 368 -14.54 8.03 -6.79
CA VAL A 368 -14.56 9.13 -5.83
C VAL A 368 -13.84 10.34 -6.41
N ARG A 369 -14.55 11.47 -6.44
CA ARG A 369 -14.06 12.80 -6.80
C ARG A 369 -13.86 13.67 -5.57
N VAL A 370 -13.08 14.73 -5.73
CA VAL A 370 -12.66 15.61 -4.64
C VAL A 370 -12.80 17.06 -5.10
N PHE A 371 -13.47 17.84 -4.27
CA PHE A 371 -13.72 19.26 -4.47
C PHE A 371 -13.14 20.04 -3.31
N GLU A 372 -12.36 21.07 -3.63
CA GLU A 372 -11.94 22.07 -2.65
C GLU A 372 -12.97 23.20 -2.65
N VAL A 373 -13.44 23.56 -1.45
CA VAL A 373 -14.42 24.62 -1.27
C VAL A 373 -13.69 25.96 -1.20
N ASP A 374 -13.79 26.75 -2.27
CA ASP A 374 -13.17 28.06 -2.42
C ASP A 374 -13.78 29.12 -1.49
N THR A 375 -15.08 29.01 -1.24
CA THR A 375 -15.83 29.96 -0.42
C THR A 375 -16.89 29.23 0.36
N LEU A 376 -16.85 29.39 1.70
CA LEU A 376 -17.84 28.84 2.61
C LEU A 376 -18.21 29.88 3.66
N THR A 377 -19.37 30.51 3.46
CA THR A 377 -20.01 31.41 4.43
C THR A 377 -21.47 31.01 4.56
N THR A 378 -22.24 31.62 5.46
CA THR A 378 -23.66 31.30 5.62
C THR A 378 -24.55 31.81 4.47
N THR A 379 -23.98 32.54 3.50
CA THR A 379 -24.69 33.12 2.36
C THR A 379 -24.05 32.84 1.01
N GLN A 380 -22.81 32.36 0.96
CA GLN A 380 -22.07 32.08 -0.27
C GLN A 380 -21.32 30.75 -0.20
N TYR A 381 -21.39 30.02 -1.31
CA TYR A 381 -20.73 28.74 -1.54
C TYR A 381 -20.10 28.72 -2.94
N ALA A 382 -18.85 28.26 -3.03
CA ALA A 382 -18.20 27.94 -4.29
C ALA A 382 -17.17 26.81 -4.06
N GLU A 383 -17.00 25.95 -5.06
CA GLU A 383 -16.00 24.87 -5.05
C GLU A 383 -15.44 24.64 -6.46
N HIS A 384 -14.28 24.00 -6.51
CA HIS A 384 -13.69 23.47 -7.74
C HIS A 384 -13.17 22.05 -7.52
N GLU A 385 -13.16 21.25 -8.59
CA GLU A 385 -12.58 19.91 -8.59
C GLU A 385 -11.05 20.01 -8.64
N ILE A 386 -10.35 19.30 -7.75
CA ILE A 386 -8.89 19.36 -7.68
C ILE A 386 -8.22 18.55 -8.83
N PRO A 387 -6.98 18.87 -9.22
CA PRO A 387 -6.28 18.18 -10.31
C PRO A 387 -6.05 16.67 -10.09
N GLU A 388 -5.94 16.23 -8.84
CA GLU A 388 -5.77 14.82 -8.46
C GLU A 388 -7.05 13.99 -8.64
N SER A 389 -8.18 14.64 -8.90
CA SER A 389 -9.47 13.96 -9.05
C SER A 389 -9.62 13.27 -10.41
N PRO A 390 -10.27 12.08 -10.48
CA PRO A 390 -10.78 11.28 -9.37
C PRO A 390 -9.65 10.56 -8.61
N ILE A 391 -9.79 10.45 -7.29
CA ILE A 391 -8.78 9.80 -6.42
C ILE A 391 -8.97 8.28 -6.31
N LEU A 392 -10.18 7.79 -6.61
CA LEU A 392 -10.51 6.37 -6.65
C LEU A 392 -11.36 6.08 -7.87
N ASN A 393 -11.15 4.92 -8.49
CA ASN A 393 -11.91 4.45 -9.65
C ASN A 393 -11.97 2.92 -9.63
N LYS A 394 -13.03 2.36 -10.24
CA LYS A 394 -13.12 0.91 -10.46
C LYS A 394 -11.90 0.40 -11.22
N SER A 395 -11.32 -0.71 -10.76
CA SER A 395 -10.09 -1.24 -11.32
C SER A 395 -10.30 -2.15 -12.53
N GLY A 396 -11.54 -2.59 -12.78
CA GLY A 396 -11.88 -3.58 -13.80
C GLY A 396 -11.56 -5.03 -13.42
N SER A 397 -10.94 -5.30 -12.26
CA SER A 397 -10.61 -6.65 -11.79
C SER A 397 -10.53 -6.77 -10.26
N GLY A 398 -10.60 -7.98 -9.71
CA GLY A 398 -10.47 -8.19 -8.27
C GLY A 398 -11.62 -7.61 -7.44
N TRP A 399 -11.32 -7.20 -6.21
CA TRP A 399 -12.30 -6.81 -5.20
C TRP A 399 -12.99 -5.46 -5.45
N ASN A 400 -12.34 -4.56 -6.20
CA ASN A 400 -12.87 -3.25 -6.59
C ASN A 400 -13.12 -3.16 -8.10
N ALA A 401 -13.42 -4.29 -8.75
CA ALA A 401 -13.56 -4.40 -10.19
C ALA A 401 -14.63 -3.48 -10.79
N THR A 402 -15.76 -3.31 -10.10
CA THR A 402 -16.95 -2.65 -10.64
C THR A 402 -17.32 -1.36 -9.92
N GLY A 403 -16.63 -0.98 -8.84
CA GLY A 403 -16.87 0.29 -8.16
C GLY A 403 -16.00 0.53 -6.94
N MET A 404 -15.87 1.81 -6.57
CA MET A 404 -15.34 2.32 -5.31
C MET A 404 -16.12 3.60 -5.02
N HIS A 405 -16.70 3.77 -3.83
CA HIS A 405 -17.52 4.95 -3.54
C HIS A 405 -17.27 5.61 -2.20
N GLN A 406 -16.45 5.02 -1.34
CA GLN A 406 -16.10 5.60 -0.05
C GLN A 406 -14.62 5.97 0.03
N PHE A 407 -14.34 7.13 0.63
CA PHE A 407 -13.00 7.56 0.99
C PHE A 407 -13.00 8.27 2.34
N ASP A 408 -12.32 7.69 3.32
CA ASP A 408 -12.23 8.27 4.66
C ASP A 408 -10.75 8.30 5.13
N PRO A 409 -10.10 9.48 5.13
CA PRO A 409 -8.71 9.60 5.52
C PRO A 409 -8.55 9.69 7.05
N TRP A 410 -7.36 9.42 7.57
CA TRP A 410 -6.98 9.69 8.95
C TRP A 410 -5.48 9.96 9.07
N TRP A 411 -5.11 11.11 9.63
CA TRP A 411 -3.71 11.46 9.86
C TRP A 411 -3.15 10.70 11.08
N THR A 412 -2.11 9.90 10.87
CA THR A 412 -1.47 9.08 11.92
C THR A 412 -0.46 9.85 12.77
N GLY A 413 -0.15 11.10 12.40
CA GLY A 413 1.02 11.84 12.88
C GLY A 413 2.15 11.86 11.85
N ASN A 414 2.24 10.81 11.02
CA ASN A 414 3.34 10.61 10.06
C ASN A 414 2.87 10.47 8.61
N HIS A 415 1.72 9.85 8.38
CA HIS A 415 1.12 9.64 7.06
C HIS A 415 -0.40 9.63 7.16
N TRP A 416 -1.09 9.63 6.02
CA TRP A 416 -2.54 9.38 5.99
C TRP A 416 -2.80 7.88 5.83
N LEU A 417 -3.63 7.34 6.73
CA LEU A 417 -4.30 6.05 6.58
C LEU A 417 -5.69 6.31 6.02
N CYS A 418 -6.05 5.73 4.89
CA CYS A 418 -7.31 5.99 4.22
C CYS A 418 -8.12 4.70 4.08
N SER A 419 -9.29 4.63 4.72
CA SER A 419 -10.23 3.54 4.43
C SER A 419 -11.06 3.86 3.20
N VAL A 420 -11.33 2.82 2.44
CA VAL A 420 -12.11 2.87 1.20
C VAL A 420 -12.94 1.60 1.11
N ASP A 421 -13.85 1.55 0.15
CA ASP A 421 -14.49 0.30 -0.24
C ASP A 421 -14.32 0.00 -1.73
N GLY A 422 -14.71 -1.23 -2.09
CA GLY A 422 -14.62 -1.72 -3.44
C GLY A 422 -15.68 -2.78 -3.71
N ARG A 423 -16.28 -2.68 -4.89
CA ARG A 423 -17.31 -3.60 -5.39
C ARG A 423 -16.74 -4.60 -6.37
N SER A 424 -17.02 -5.88 -6.14
CA SER A 424 -16.72 -6.96 -7.09
C SER A 424 -18.00 -7.63 -7.56
N GLY A 425 -18.47 -7.29 -8.77
CA GLY A 425 -19.62 -7.95 -9.36
C GLY A 425 -20.94 -7.20 -9.15
N SER A 426 -21.90 -7.81 -8.46
CA SER A 426 -23.27 -7.29 -8.29
C SER A 426 -23.30 -6.04 -7.40
N TYR A 427 -24.42 -5.32 -7.38
CA TYR A 427 -24.52 -4.05 -6.64
C TYR A 427 -24.25 -4.19 -5.13
N ASN A 428 -24.48 -5.37 -4.53
CA ASN A 428 -24.38 -5.57 -3.07
C ASN A 428 -23.10 -6.28 -2.61
N THR A 429 -22.10 -6.46 -3.50
CA THR A 429 -20.86 -7.18 -3.15
C THR A 429 -19.71 -6.20 -2.93
N TRP A 430 -19.71 -5.55 -1.76
CA TRP A 430 -18.67 -4.61 -1.34
C TRP A 430 -17.77 -5.16 -0.25
N SER A 431 -16.54 -4.68 -0.20
CA SER A 431 -15.57 -5.01 0.84
C SER A 431 -14.71 -3.79 1.16
N ALA A 432 -14.19 -3.72 2.38
CA ALA A 432 -13.37 -2.60 2.85
C ALA A 432 -11.89 -2.81 2.52
N GLY A 433 -11.24 -1.75 2.06
CA GLY A 433 -9.80 -1.68 1.84
C GLY A 433 -9.14 -0.56 2.63
N ILE A 434 -7.82 -0.63 2.73
CA ILE A 434 -6.95 0.39 3.29
C ILE A 434 -5.94 0.82 2.23
N TYR A 435 -5.77 2.13 2.11
CA TYR A 435 -4.69 2.78 1.37
C TYR A 435 -3.88 3.65 2.32
N LEU A 436 -2.62 3.88 1.99
CA LEU A 436 -1.81 4.93 2.59
C LEU A 436 -1.75 6.10 1.61
N SER A 437 -1.47 7.31 2.07
CA SER A 437 -1.09 8.40 1.15
C SER A 437 0.41 8.69 1.22
N SER A 438 1.12 8.38 0.12
CA SER A 438 2.55 8.68 -0.02
C SER A 438 2.75 10.19 -0.06
N GLN A 439 3.61 10.72 0.82
CA GLN A 439 3.94 12.13 0.86
C GLN A 439 5.25 12.41 0.12
N PRO A 440 5.47 13.64 -0.38
CA PRO A 440 6.76 14.05 -0.93
C PRO A 440 7.95 13.90 0.04
N SER A 441 7.69 13.74 1.35
CA SER A 441 8.70 13.49 2.38
C SER A 441 8.72 12.05 2.90
N SER A 442 7.89 11.15 2.34
CA SER A 442 7.98 9.74 2.69
C SER A 442 9.25 9.16 2.07
N PRO A 443 10.10 8.46 2.84
CA PRO A 443 11.21 7.75 2.24
C PRO A 443 10.69 6.61 1.37
N ASN A 444 11.54 6.12 0.47
CA ASN A 444 11.27 5.00 -0.42
C ASN A 444 12.47 4.05 -0.42
N GLY A 445 12.20 2.78 -0.14
CA GLY A 445 13.15 1.69 -0.04
C GLY A 445 13.04 0.74 -1.22
N ILE A 446 14.10 0.66 -2.02
CA ILE A 446 14.18 -0.24 -3.17
C ILE A 446 15.12 -1.40 -2.83
N ILE A 447 14.64 -2.63 -3.01
CA ILE A 447 15.50 -3.82 -3.01
C ILE A 447 16.28 -3.87 -4.33
N ASN A 448 17.59 -3.66 -4.27
CA ASN A 448 18.48 -3.79 -5.42
C ASN A 448 18.81 -5.25 -5.71
N SER A 449 19.07 -6.04 -4.65
CA SER A 449 19.33 -7.47 -4.71
C SER A 449 18.57 -8.21 -3.60
N PRO A 450 17.93 -9.35 -3.90
CA PRO A 450 17.79 -9.91 -5.24
C PRO A 450 16.84 -9.07 -6.12
N ALA A 451 17.08 -9.03 -7.43
CA ALA A 451 16.29 -8.20 -8.35
C ALA A 451 14.83 -8.70 -8.51
N ALA A 452 14.59 -9.99 -8.25
CA ALA A 452 13.28 -10.63 -8.29
C ALA A 452 13.18 -11.70 -7.19
N ASN A 453 12.02 -12.35 -7.07
CA ASN A 453 11.85 -13.51 -6.19
C ASN A 453 12.87 -14.61 -6.56
N VAL A 454 13.34 -15.36 -5.56
CA VAL A 454 14.42 -16.34 -5.74
C VAL A 454 14.00 -17.67 -5.15
N THR A 455 14.30 -18.76 -5.86
CA THR A 455 14.27 -20.12 -5.32
C THR A 455 15.71 -20.61 -5.13
N ILE A 456 16.04 -21.11 -3.94
CA ILE A 456 17.36 -21.62 -3.56
C ILE A 456 17.24 -22.94 -2.81
N ASP A 457 18.34 -23.67 -2.66
CA ASP A 457 18.36 -24.86 -1.81
C ASP A 457 18.68 -24.50 -0.35
N LYS A 458 18.22 -25.33 0.58
CA LYS A 458 18.56 -25.20 2.00
C LYS A 458 20.08 -25.20 2.16
N GLY A 459 20.60 -24.14 2.78
CA GLY A 459 22.04 -23.92 2.99
C GLY A 459 22.66 -22.90 2.03
N ASP A 460 21.93 -22.49 0.98
CA ASP A 460 22.39 -21.43 0.09
C ASP A 460 22.24 -20.04 0.71
N SER A 461 22.92 -19.07 0.11
CA SER A 461 22.86 -17.66 0.51
C SER A 461 22.31 -16.77 -0.60
N VAL A 462 21.55 -15.75 -0.23
CA VAL A 462 21.06 -14.70 -1.13
C VAL A 462 21.73 -13.38 -0.76
N LEU A 463 22.21 -12.64 -1.76
CA LEU A 463 22.75 -11.30 -1.55
C LEU A 463 21.61 -10.30 -1.37
N PHE A 464 21.60 -9.60 -0.23
CA PHE A 464 20.68 -8.50 0.04
C PHE A 464 21.40 -7.16 0.04
N SER A 465 20.88 -6.25 -0.76
CA SER A 465 21.33 -4.86 -0.87
C SER A 465 20.14 -3.97 -1.21
N GLY A 466 20.10 -2.77 -0.64
CA GLY A 466 18.98 -1.84 -0.75
C GLY A 466 19.42 -0.44 -1.13
N THR A 467 18.48 0.38 -1.58
CA THR A 467 18.68 1.83 -1.72
C THR A 467 17.56 2.54 -0.97
N GLY A 468 17.92 3.39 -0.02
CA GLY A 468 16.99 4.36 0.55
C GLY A 468 17.04 5.70 -0.18
N SER A 469 15.87 6.27 -0.43
CA SER A 469 15.74 7.65 -0.92
C SER A 469 14.66 8.37 -0.14
N ASP A 470 14.78 9.68 -0.02
CA ASP A 470 13.71 10.52 0.50
C ASP A 470 13.73 11.85 -0.26
N LEU A 471 12.62 12.15 -0.93
CA LEU A 471 12.46 13.37 -1.71
C LEU A 471 12.35 14.63 -0.82
N GLY A 472 11.98 14.46 0.47
CA GLY A 472 12.01 15.49 1.49
C GLY A 472 13.39 15.75 2.07
N GLY A 473 14.36 14.87 1.82
CA GLY A 473 15.73 15.00 2.30
C GLY A 473 15.91 14.79 3.80
N ASN A 474 15.03 14.02 4.46
CA ASN A 474 15.05 13.76 5.90
C ASN A 474 16.08 12.70 6.26
N LEU A 475 17.34 13.08 6.19
CA LEU A 475 18.49 12.23 6.52
C LEU A 475 18.89 12.36 8.01
N PRO A 476 19.49 11.32 8.63
CA PRO A 476 19.85 10.04 8.03
C PRO A 476 18.64 9.12 7.84
N LEU A 477 18.72 8.27 6.83
CA LEU A 477 17.77 7.18 6.67
C LEU A 477 18.16 6.03 7.61
N GLY A 478 17.17 5.50 8.30
CA GLY A 478 17.20 4.19 8.94
C GLY A 478 16.75 3.10 7.96
N TYR A 479 17.29 1.91 8.14
CA TYR A 479 17.03 0.77 7.28
C TYR A 479 16.54 -0.38 8.14
N ARG A 480 15.60 -1.18 7.62
CA ARG A 480 15.20 -2.42 8.27
C ARG A 480 14.85 -3.48 7.25
N TRP A 481 15.60 -4.58 7.32
CA TRP A 481 15.29 -5.83 6.64
C TRP A 481 14.58 -6.78 7.60
N LYS A 482 13.44 -7.33 7.19
CA LYS A 482 12.79 -8.47 7.85
C LYS A 482 12.86 -9.67 6.93
N PHE A 483 13.38 -10.79 7.40
CA PHE A 483 13.58 -12.00 6.57
C PHE A 483 12.42 -13.00 6.60
N GLY A 484 11.27 -12.59 7.14
CA GLY A 484 10.08 -13.42 7.26
C GLY A 484 10.10 -14.32 8.50
N PRO A 485 8.96 -14.47 9.20
CA PRO A 485 8.84 -15.40 10.33
C PRO A 485 9.23 -16.84 9.96
N GLY A 486 9.93 -17.52 10.86
CA GLY A 486 10.33 -18.93 10.66
C GLY A 486 11.58 -19.14 9.80
N SER A 487 12.14 -18.10 9.18
CA SER A 487 13.41 -18.19 8.42
C SER A 487 14.64 -18.49 9.29
N GLY A 488 14.55 -18.17 10.59
CA GLY A 488 15.66 -18.29 11.54
C GLY A 488 16.71 -17.18 11.40
N ILE A 489 16.48 -16.20 10.53
CA ILE A 489 17.39 -15.07 10.28
C ILE A 489 16.87 -13.84 11.05
N PRO A 490 17.71 -13.16 11.86
CA PRO A 490 17.30 -11.95 12.56
C PRO A 490 17.16 -10.76 11.61
N ASP A 491 16.32 -9.79 11.99
CA ASP A 491 16.22 -8.51 11.28
C ASP A 491 17.59 -7.80 11.18
N SER A 492 17.82 -7.10 10.07
CA SER A 492 19.04 -6.28 9.88
C SER A 492 18.68 -4.81 9.78
N LEU A 493 19.51 -3.95 10.38
CA LEU A 493 19.39 -2.48 10.31
C LEU A 493 20.38 -1.84 9.33
N LEU A 494 21.12 -2.66 8.57
CA LEU A 494 22.05 -2.20 7.54
C LEU A 494 21.31 -1.95 6.24
N GLU A 495 21.72 -0.93 5.48
CA GLU A 495 21.24 -0.72 4.11
C GLU A 495 21.55 -1.95 3.24
N ASP A 496 22.79 -2.46 3.35
CA ASP A 496 23.28 -3.65 2.65
C ASP A 496 23.70 -4.74 3.65
N PRO A 497 22.79 -5.68 4.00
CA PRO A 497 23.13 -6.80 4.87
C PRO A 497 24.17 -7.77 4.27
N GLY A 498 24.28 -7.81 2.94
CA GLY A 498 25.20 -8.72 2.25
C GLY A 498 24.61 -10.12 2.04
N LEU A 499 25.48 -11.13 1.96
CA LEU A 499 25.06 -12.53 1.78
C LEU A 499 24.43 -13.08 3.05
N THR A 500 23.18 -13.52 2.94
CA THR A 500 22.40 -14.10 4.03
C THR A 500 22.05 -15.55 3.71
N GLN A 501 22.47 -16.48 4.57
CA GLN A 501 22.25 -17.92 4.38
C GLN A 501 20.88 -18.37 4.92
N PHE A 502 20.13 -19.12 4.11
CA PHE A 502 18.85 -19.72 4.53
C PHE A 502 19.02 -21.20 4.86
N ASN A 503 18.98 -21.50 6.16
CA ASN A 503 19.18 -22.87 6.66
C ASN A 503 17.87 -23.60 6.99
N ILE A 504 16.71 -22.97 6.76
CA ILE A 504 15.38 -23.54 7.01
C ILE A 504 14.62 -23.55 5.69
N ALA A 505 14.10 -24.71 5.31
CA ALA A 505 13.26 -24.84 4.12
C ALA A 505 11.90 -24.18 4.37
N GLY A 506 11.34 -23.54 3.35
CA GLY A 506 10.11 -22.77 3.47
C GLY A 506 10.04 -21.65 2.43
N THR A 507 8.92 -20.92 2.43
CA THR A 507 8.80 -19.70 1.63
C THR A 507 8.70 -18.51 2.56
N PHE A 508 9.61 -17.56 2.39
CA PHE A 508 9.74 -16.40 3.26
C PHE A 508 9.54 -15.12 2.47
N THR A 509 8.73 -14.22 3.02
CA THR A 509 8.59 -12.85 2.51
C THR A 509 9.63 -11.98 3.21
N VAL A 510 10.61 -11.52 2.43
CA VAL A 510 11.64 -10.58 2.87
C VAL A 510 11.19 -9.17 2.51
N SER A 511 11.18 -8.24 3.47
CA SER A 511 10.85 -6.83 3.24
C SER A 511 12.01 -5.91 3.60
N PHE A 512 12.12 -4.79 2.89
CA PHE A 512 13.06 -3.72 3.11
C PHE A 512 12.31 -2.41 3.33
N THR A 513 12.28 -1.96 4.58
CA THR A 513 11.66 -0.69 4.98
C THR A 513 12.73 0.35 5.22
N VAL A 514 12.52 1.52 4.64
CA VAL A 514 13.34 2.71 4.92
C VAL A 514 12.55 3.60 5.85
N THR A 515 13.21 4.18 6.83
CA THR A 515 12.63 5.15 7.75
C THR A 515 13.48 6.40 7.68
N ASP A 516 12.87 7.56 7.67
CA ASP A 516 13.58 8.82 7.64
C ASP A 516 13.95 9.30 9.05
N ALA A 517 14.64 10.43 9.15
CA ALA A 517 15.02 11.01 10.44
C ALA A 517 13.82 11.45 11.30
N LEU A 518 12.63 11.56 10.71
CA LEU A 518 11.37 11.90 11.38
C LEU A 518 10.65 10.66 11.92
N GLY A 519 11.16 9.46 11.65
CA GLY A 519 10.46 8.22 11.97
C GLY A 519 9.33 7.90 10.99
N ILE A 520 9.20 8.65 9.89
CA ILE A 520 8.28 8.34 8.80
C ILE A 520 8.92 7.19 8.02
N TYR A 521 8.21 6.08 7.89
CA TYR A 521 8.68 4.94 7.12
C TYR A 521 8.08 4.95 5.73
N ASP A 522 8.78 4.26 4.82
CA ASP A 522 8.34 3.97 3.48
C ASP A 522 7.00 3.25 3.56
N PRO A 523 5.89 3.85 3.08
CA PRO A 523 4.58 3.23 3.14
C PRO A 523 4.45 2.01 2.21
N THR A 524 5.42 1.81 1.32
CA THR A 524 5.44 0.75 0.33
C THR A 524 6.79 0.04 0.26
N PRO A 525 7.25 -0.59 1.36
CA PRO A 525 8.56 -1.21 1.40
C PRO A 525 8.75 -2.24 0.29
N GLY A 526 9.96 -2.28 -0.27
CA GLY A 526 10.32 -3.30 -1.25
C GLY A 526 10.20 -4.71 -0.65
N ILE A 527 9.58 -5.65 -1.39
CA ILE A 527 9.38 -7.03 -0.95
C ILE A 527 9.99 -8.03 -1.95
N ARG A 528 10.52 -9.16 -1.44
CA ARG A 528 10.94 -10.34 -2.20
C ARG A 528 10.45 -11.61 -1.54
N THR A 529 10.02 -12.57 -2.34
CA THR A 529 9.76 -13.94 -1.89
C THR A 529 10.99 -14.80 -2.11
N ILE A 530 11.45 -15.47 -1.05
CA ILE A 530 12.55 -16.44 -1.09
C ILE A 530 11.97 -17.82 -0.79
N SER A 531 12.02 -18.72 -1.77
CA SER A 531 11.61 -20.11 -1.63
C SER A 531 12.83 -21.00 -1.44
N VAL A 532 12.93 -21.62 -0.27
CA VAL A 532 14.06 -22.47 0.12
C VAL A 532 13.60 -23.92 0.05
N LEU A 533 14.15 -24.67 -0.91
CA LEU A 533 13.84 -26.09 -1.11
C LEU A 533 14.49 -26.96 -0.03
N GLY A 534 13.82 -28.03 0.38
CA GLY A 534 14.35 -29.01 1.34
C GLY A 534 15.44 -29.90 0.72
N ALA A 535 16.11 -30.71 1.53
CA ALA A 535 17.06 -31.72 1.03
C ALA A 535 16.29 -32.86 0.34
N SER A 536 16.57 -33.10 -0.94
CA SER A 536 16.02 -34.23 -1.70
C SER A 536 16.94 -35.45 -1.67
N THR A 537 16.36 -36.64 -1.69
CA THR A 537 17.09 -37.91 -1.74
C THR A 537 16.62 -38.78 -2.91
N PRO A 538 17.49 -39.64 -3.49
CA PRO A 538 17.06 -40.60 -4.51
C PRO A 538 15.94 -41.52 -4.02
N ILE A 539 14.92 -41.71 -4.85
CA ILE A 539 13.91 -42.75 -4.66
C ILE A 539 14.57 -44.09 -4.98
N PRO A 540 14.53 -45.09 -4.08
CA PRO A 540 15.10 -46.41 -4.36
C PRO A 540 14.49 -47.04 -5.62
N MET A 541 15.33 -47.54 -6.53
CA MET A 541 14.89 -48.15 -7.79
C MET A 541 14.38 -49.60 -7.63
N THR A 542 14.38 -50.14 -6.41
CA THR A 542 14.08 -51.56 -6.12
C THR A 542 12.71 -52.04 -6.60
N ASN A 543 11.74 -51.14 -6.75
CA ASN A 543 10.37 -51.45 -7.19
C ASN A 543 10.01 -50.78 -8.52
N TRP A 544 10.99 -50.23 -9.23
CA TRP A 544 10.73 -49.56 -10.49
C TRP A 544 10.43 -50.56 -11.60
N SER A 545 9.55 -50.16 -12.51
CA SER A 545 9.27 -50.93 -13.72
C SER A 545 9.00 -50.01 -14.90
N LEU A 546 9.44 -50.43 -16.09
CA LEU A 546 9.09 -49.74 -17.32
C LEU A 546 7.56 -49.77 -17.50
N TRP A 547 6.94 -48.58 -17.56
CA TRP A 547 5.52 -48.45 -17.81
C TRP A 547 5.23 -48.34 -19.31
N TYR A 548 5.99 -47.51 -20.02
CA TYR A 548 5.88 -47.30 -21.45
C TYR A 548 7.18 -46.73 -22.02
N VAL A 549 7.50 -47.09 -23.26
CA VAL A 549 8.51 -46.42 -24.09
C VAL A 549 7.99 -46.36 -25.52
N ASP A 550 8.23 -45.25 -26.22
CA ASP A 550 7.80 -45.08 -27.60
C ASP A 550 8.75 -45.75 -28.61
N SER A 551 10.06 -45.77 -28.32
CA SER A 551 11.09 -46.36 -29.17
C SER A 551 12.26 -46.94 -28.36
N GLN A 552 12.86 -48.03 -28.86
CA GLN A 552 14.08 -48.61 -28.32
C GLN A 552 14.87 -49.37 -29.39
N GLU A 553 16.19 -49.40 -29.27
CA GLU A 553 17.09 -50.15 -30.13
C GLU A 553 17.22 -51.60 -29.65
N SER A 554 16.72 -52.55 -30.45
CA SER A 554 16.67 -53.99 -30.09
C SER A 554 17.53 -54.89 -30.99
N VAL A 555 18.23 -54.33 -31.99
CA VAL A 555 18.92 -55.12 -33.02
C VAL A 555 20.40 -54.76 -33.13
N GLY A 556 20.74 -53.47 -33.24
CA GLY A 556 22.09 -52.97 -33.40
C GLY A 556 22.97 -53.32 -32.19
N GLU A 557 23.01 -52.41 -31.22
CA GLU A 557 23.68 -52.61 -29.93
C GLU A 557 22.78 -53.23 -28.86
N ASN A 558 21.46 -53.32 -29.11
CA ASN A 558 20.46 -53.81 -28.16
C ASN A 558 20.48 -53.04 -26.82
N ALA A 559 20.02 -51.79 -26.88
CA ALA A 559 19.99 -50.80 -25.79
C ALA A 559 18.54 -50.52 -25.33
N PRO A 560 17.87 -51.45 -24.64
CA PRO A 560 16.46 -51.33 -24.25
C PRO A 560 16.23 -50.23 -23.20
N ALA A 561 14.98 -49.77 -23.09
CA ALA A 561 14.60 -48.68 -22.18
C ALA A 561 14.88 -48.93 -20.69
N VAL A 562 14.85 -50.20 -20.27
CA VAL A 562 15.13 -50.60 -18.87
C VAL A 562 16.56 -50.30 -18.44
N ASN A 563 17.50 -50.20 -19.39
CA ASN A 563 18.88 -49.82 -19.09
C ASN A 563 19.00 -48.38 -18.57
N ALA A 564 17.96 -47.56 -18.72
CA ALA A 564 18.01 -46.18 -18.24
C ALA A 564 17.78 -46.06 -16.73
N PHE A 565 17.49 -47.15 -16.02
CA PHE A 565 17.25 -47.16 -14.57
C PHE A 565 17.63 -48.51 -13.96
N ASP A 566 18.74 -49.09 -14.44
CA ASP A 566 19.26 -50.39 -13.97
C ASP A 566 20.44 -50.26 -12.99
N GLU A 567 20.77 -49.02 -12.57
CA GLU A 567 21.88 -48.68 -11.66
C GLU A 567 23.26 -49.05 -12.23
N ASN A 568 23.38 -49.19 -13.55
CA ASN A 568 24.62 -49.45 -14.26
C ASN A 568 24.92 -48.36 -15.31
N PRO A 569 25.75 -47.36 -15.01
CA PRO A 569 26.06 -46.26 -15.94
C PRO A 569 26.87 -46.69 -17.18
N GLY A 570 27.30 -47.95 -17.26
CA GLY A 570 27.93 -48.55 -18.44
C GLY A 570 26.93 -49.08 -19.47
N THR A 571 25.64 -49.16 -19.14
CA THR A 571 24.53 -49.43 -20.05
C THR A 571 23.74 -48.15 -20.32
N TYR A 572 22.91 -48.17 -21.36
CA TYR A 572 22.03 -47.04 -21.70
C TYR A 572 20.80 -47.51 -22.46
N TRP A 573 19.73 -46.72 -22.38
CA TRP A 573 18.64 -46.74 -23.34
C TRP A 573 19.05 -45.96 -24.57
N HIS A 574 18.70 -46.48 -25.75
CA HIS A 574 18.78 -45.77 -27.01
C HIS A 574 17.50 -45.98 -27.80
N THR A 575 16.96 -44.95 -28.43
CA THR A 575 15.86 -45.11 -29.38
C THR A 575 16.35 -45.75 -30.67
N LYS A 576 15.44 -46.36 -31.43
CA LYS A 576 15.80 -47.13 -32.61
C LYS A 576 16.55 -46.26 -33.63
N TRP A 577 17.75 -46.69 -34.00
CA TRP A 577 18.57 -46.03 -35.02
C TRP A 577 19.16 -47.02 -36.04
N PHE A 578 19.30 -48.30 -35.66
CA PHE A 578 19.79 -49.32 -36.56
C PHE A 578 18.64 -49.88 -37.41
N GLN A 579 18.79 -49.80 -38.73
CA GLN A 579 17.78 -50.26 -39.71
C GLN A 579 16.38 -49.64 -39.50
N GLY A 580 16.33 -48.41 -39.00
CA GLY A 580 15.13 -47.61 -38.84
C GLY A 580 15.43 -46.36 -38.01
N SER A 581 14.50 -45.41 -38.01
CA SER A 581 14.61 -44.22 -37.18
C SER A 581 13.20 -43.73 -36.87
N ASP A 582 12.76 -43.97 -35.63
CA ASP A 582 11.48 -43.44 -35.17
C ASP A 582 11.64 -41.92 -34.94
N PRO A 583 10.62 -41.09 -35.24
CA PRO A 583 10.75 -39.65 -35.10
C PRO A 583 10.54 -39.19 -33.65
N LEU A 584 11.26 -38.14 -33.23
CA LEU A 584 10.98 -37.36 -32.03
C LEU A 584 9.54 -36.77 -32.04
N PRO A 585 8.96 -36.46 -30.86
CA PRO A 585 9.54 -36.57 -29.54
C PRO A 585 9.54 -38.01 -29.01
N HIS A 586 10.57 -38.36 -28.25
CA HIS A 586 10.71 -39.66 -27.61
C HIS A 586 10.39 -39.58 -26.13
N GLU A 587 9.83 -40.64 -25.53
CA GLU A 587 9.50 -40.66 -24.13
C GLU A 587 9.70 -42.03 -23.47
N ILE A 588 10.10 -41.96 -22.21
CA ILE A 588 10.14 -43.09 -21.30
C ILE A 588 9.25 -42.78 -20.10
N GLN A 589 8.40 -43.74 -19.73
CA GLN A 589 7.50 -43.66 -18.59
C GLN A 589 7.85 -44.78 -17.62
N ILE A 590 7.97 -44.43 -16.34
CA ILE A 590 8.44 -45.34 -15.28
C ILE A 590 7.42 -45.34 -14.15
N ASN A 591 7.03 -46.53 -13.70
CA ASN A 591 6.29 -46.73 -12.46
C ASN A 591 7.30 -46.88 -11.32
N LEU A 592 7.24 -46.00 -10.32
CA LEU A 592 8.17 -45.95 -9.17
C LEU A 592 7.85 -47.02 -8.10
N GLY A 593 6.72 -47.73 -8.23
CA GLY A 593 6.30 -48.80 -7.31
C GLY A 593 5.58 -48.34 -6.05
N ALA A 594 5.58 -47.03 -5.74
CA ALA A 594 4.79 -46.41 -4.68
C ALA A 594 4.56 -44.92 -4.98
N VAL A 595 3.70 -44.25 -4.20
CA VAL A 595 3.49 -42.80 -4.28
C VAL A 595 4.60 -42.08 -3.50
N TYR A 596 5.27 -41.14 -4.16
CA TYR A 596 6.32 -40.30 -3.59
C TYR A 596 6.03 -38.82 -3.82
N ASN A 597 6.54 -37.95 -2.93
CA ASN A 597 6.61 -36.52 -3.18
C ASN A 597 7.83 -36.23 -4.07
N VAL A 598 7.65 -36.39 -5.38
CA VAL A 598 8.72 -36.22 -6.35
C VAL A 598 9.12 -34.76 -6.40
N SER A 599 10.42 -34.49 -6.24
CA SER A 599 11.00 -33.14 -6.08
C SER A 599 12.08 -32.82 -7.13
N GLY A 600 12.47 -33.81 -7.93
CA GLY A 600 13.49 -33.63 -8.97
C GLY A 600 13.85 -34.92 -9.68
N PHE A 601 14.78 -34.83 -10.62
CA PHE A 601 15.41 -35.98 -11.26
C PHE A 601 16.86 -35.66 -11.66
N ARG A 602 17.64 -36.73 -11.90
CA ARG A 602 18.95 -36.66 -12.53
C ARG A 602 18.92 -37.39 -13.86
N TYR A 603 19.60 -36.84 -14.85
CA TYR A 603 19.80 -37.39 -16.18
C TYR A 603 21.29 -37.59 -16.41
N LEU A 604 21.70 -38.84 -16.61
CA LEU A 604 23.06 -39.18 -17.03
C LEU A 604 23.04 -39.52 -18.53
N PRO A 605 23.74 -38.73 -19.39
CA PRO A 605 24.01 -39.12 -20.77
C PRO A 605 24.78 -40.45 -20.86
N ARG A 606 24.74 -41.13 -22.01
CA ARG A 606 25.65 -42.26 -22.29
C ARG A 606 27.11 -41.86 -22.03
N THR A 607 27.87 -42.78 -21.41
CA THR A 607 29.19 -42.51 -20.83
C THR A 607 30.36 -43.04 -21.66
N ASP A 608 30.09 -43.56 -22.86
CA ASP A 608 31.05 -44.17 -23.77
C ASP A 608 31.70 -43.17 -24.75
N ASP A 609 31.83 -41.91 -24.33
CA ASP A 609 32.42 -40.78 -25.08
C ASP A 609 31.71 -40.38 -26.40
N GLU A 610 30.53 -40.93 -26.67
CA GLU A 610 29.68 -40.54 -27.81
C GLU A 610 28.61 -39.51 -27.37
N ASP A 611 28.19 -38.63 -28.29
CA ASP A 611 27.11 -37.65 -28.05
C ASP A 611 25.77 -38.02 -28.73
N ASN A 612 25.74 -39.16 -29.40
CA ASN A 612 24.57 -39.65 -30.11
C ASN A 612 23.37 -39.86 -29.17
N GLY A 613 22.26 -39.18 -29.47
CA GLY A 613 21.02 -39.27 -28.71
C GLY A 613 20.96 -38.39 -27.46
N ARG A 614 21.96 -37.55 -27.17
CA ARG A 614 21.90 -36.67 -26.00
C ARG A 614 20.70 -35.73 -26.07
N ILE A 615 19.89 -35.72 -25.01
CA ILE A 615 18.66 -34.91 -24.95
C ILE A 615 19.04 -33.43 -24.88
N LYS A 616 18.40 -32.59 -25.70
CA LYS A 616 18.50 -31.13 -25.66
C LYS A 616 17.31 -30.51 -24.95
N HIS A 617 16.18 -30.41 -25.64
CA HIS A 617 14.94 -29.88 -25.07
C HIS A 617 14.12 -31.02 -24.46
N TRP A 618 13.58 -30.83 -23.26
CA TRP A 618 12.87 -31.88 -22.54
C TRP A 618 11.70 -31.36 -21.72
N GLU A 619 10.78 -32.27 -21.41
CA GLU A 619 9.65 -32.08 -20.48
C GLU A 619 9.62 -33.24 -19.48
N PHE A 620 9.36 -32.94 -18.21
CA PHE A 620 9.22 -33.93 -17.15
C PHE A 620 7.83 -33.85 -16.52
N TYR A 621 7.20 -35.01 -16.31
CA TYR A 621 5.85 -35.10 -15.76
C TYR A 621 5.80 -36.10 -14.61
N VAL A 622 4.85 -35.87 -13.71
CA VAL A 622 4.54 -36.73 -12.56
C VAL A 622 3.03 -36.99 -12.53
N SER A 623 2.63 -38.24 -12.41
CA SER A 623 1.24 -38.70 -12.41
C SER A 623 0.96 -39.67 -11.27
N MET A 624 -0.28 -39.63 -10.76
CA MET A 624 -0.78 -40.60 -9.77
C MET A 624 -1.16 -41.93 -10.41
N ASP A 625 -1.58 -41.95 -11.69
CA ASP A 625 -2.21 -43.12 -12.32
C ASP A 625 -1.52 -43.59 -13.62
N GLY A 626 -0.52 -42.86 -14.12
CA GLY A 626 0.22 -43.23 -15.33
C GLY A 626 -0.54 -43.01 -16.64
N THR A 627 -1.72 -42.37 -16.58
CA THR A 627 -2.59 -42.07 -17.73
C THR A 627 -2.92 -40.57 -17.83
N ASN A 628 -3.15 -39.91 -16.70
CA ASN A 628 -3.42 -38.48 -16.60
C ASN A 628 -2.14 -37.76 -16.15
N TRP A 629 -1.47 -37.10 -17.09
CA TRP A 629 -0.15 -36.51 -16.85
C TRP A 629 -0.14 -35.01 -16.52
N GLU A 630 -1.30 -34.33 -16.61
CA GLU A 630 -1.44 -32.88 -16.41
C GLU A 630 -0.35 -32.07 -17.17
N SER A 631 -0.03 -30.85 -16.72
CA SER A 631 1.10 -30.06 -17.23
C SER A 631 2.45 -30.60 -16.70
N ALA A 632 3.51 -30.37 -17.48
CA ALA A 632 4.88 -30.70 -17.08
C ALA A 632 5.24 -30.00 -15.76
N VAL A 633 5.88 -30.72 -14.85
CA VAL A 633 6.39 -30.15 -13.59
C VAL A 633 7.71 -29.40 -13.79
N ALA A 634 8.43 -29.72 -14.87
CA ALA A 634 9.61 -29.00 -15.32
C ALA A 634 9.80 -29.17 -16.83
N THR A 635 10.42 -28.17 -17.46
CA THR A 635 10.91 -28.23 -18.85
C THR A 635 12.27 -27.54 -18.89
N GLY A 636 13.09 -27.85 -19.90
CA GLY A 636 14.41 -27.23 -19.97
C GLY A 636 15.22 -27.59 -21.19
N ILE A 637 16.48 -27.11 -21.17
CA ILE A 637 17.50 -27.35 -22.18
C ILE A 637 18.73 -27.89 -21.46
N PHE A 638 19.18 -29.10 -21.79
CA PHE A 638 20.46 -29.61 -21.28
C PHE A 638 21.65 -29.07 -22.08
N VAL A 639 22.74 -28.81 -21.36
CA VAL A 639 24.05 -28.49 -21.94
C VAL A 639 24.64 -29.75 -22.58
N ASN A 640 25.28 -29.61 -23.75
CA ASN A 640 25.96 -30.72 -24.42
C ASN A 640 27.30 -31.05 -23.75
N ASP A 641 27.24 -31.82 -22.69
CA ASP A 641 28.40 -32.46 -22.07
C ASP A 641 27.98 -33.80 -21.44
N ALA A 642 28.96 -34.63 -21.09
CA ALA A 642 28.75 -35.96 -20.53
C ALA A 642 28.46 -35.97 -19.01
N LEU A 643 28.39 -34.81 -18.35
CA LEU A 643 28.15 -34.76 -16.91
C LEU A 643 26.69 -35.13 -16.58
N GLU A 644 26.46 -35.68 -15.40
CA GLU A 644 25.10 -35.85 -14.88
C GLU A 644 24.42 -34.48 -14.73
N LYS A 645 23.18 -34.38 -15.17
CA LYS A 645 22.34 -33.19 -15.03
C LYS A 645 21.35 -33.41 -13.91
N GLU A 646 21.30 -32.51 -12.94
CA GLU A 646 20.33 -32.55 -11.84
C GLU A 646 19.30 -31.42 -12.00
N VAL A 647 18.04 -31.75 -11.83
CA VAL A 647 16.91 -30.83 -12.01
C VAL A 647 15.97 -30.95 -10.82
N PHE A 648 15.65 -29.82 -10.19
CA PHE A 648 14.65 -29.71 -9.13
C PHE A 648 13.39 -28.99 -9.62
N PHE A 649 12.25 -29.31 -8.97
CA PHE A 649 10.98 -28.64 -9.21
C PHE A 649 10.10 -28.67 -7.95
N PRO A 650 9.06 -27.81 -7.85
CA PRO A 650 8.09 -27.88 -6.76
C PRO A 650 7.53 -29.29 -6.61
N GLN A 651 7.57 -29.82 -5.38
CA GLN A 651 7.22 -31.22 -5.14
C GLN A 651 5.81 -31.57 -5.65
N LYS A 652 5.67 -32.72 -6.30
CA LYS A 652 4.40 -33.26 -6.76
C LYS A 652 4.26 -34.72 -6.34
N ALA A 653 3.17 -35.04 -5.67
CA ALA A 653 2.83 -36.42 -5.32
C ALA A 653 2.57 -37.23 -6.61
N GLY A 654 3.20 -38.40 -6.74
CA GLY A 654 2.98 -39.29 -7.88
C GLY A 654 3.64 -40.64 -7.74
N GLN A 655 3.13 -41.61 -8.49
CA GLN A 655 3.70 -42.96 -8.60
C GLN A 655 4.37 -43.18 -9.97
N TYR A 656 4.00 -42.40 -10.98
CA TYR A 656 4.52 -42.53 -12.34
C TYR A 656 5.24 -41.25 -12.74
N VAL A 657 6.36 -41.41 -13.44
CA VAL A 657 7.12 -40.30 -14.04
C VAL A 657 7.27 -40.50 -15.54
N ARG A 658 7.41 -39.38 -16.26
CA ARG A 658 7.64 -39.38 -17.70
C ARG A 658 8.67 -38.33 -18.05
N LEU A 659 9.75 -38.75 -18.70
CA LEU A 659 10.71 -37.86 -19.36
C LEU A 659 10.44 -37.90 -20.86
N ARG A 660 10.17 -36.74 -21.46
CA ARG A 660 9.93 -36.58 -22.88
C ARG A 660 11.01 -35.72 -23.51
N ALA A 661 11.82 -36.33 -24.37
CA ALA A 661 12.82 -35.66 -25.18
C ALA A 661 12.17 -35.05 -26.42
N LEU A 662 12.21 -33.72 -26.52
CA LEU A 662 11.65 -32.96 -27.64
C LEU A 662 12.65 -32.79 -28.79
N SER A 663 13.95 -32.84 -28.48
CA SER A 663 15.03 -32.75 -29.48
C SER A 663 16.34 -33.32 -28.96
N GLU A 664 17.18 -33.75 -29.89
CA GLU A 664 18.57 -34.16 -29.66
C GLU A 664 19.53 -32.97 -29.82
N ILE A 665 20.68 -33.01 -29.14
CA ILE A 665 21.71 -31.97 -29.12
C ILE A 665 22.18 -31.55 -30.52
N ASN A 666 22.41 -32.52 -31.42
CA ASN A 666 22.83 -32.33 -32.80
C ASN A 666 21.65 -32.31 -33.80
N ASN A 667 20.40 -32.19 -33.31
CA ASN A 667 19.15 -32.22 -34.08
C ASN A 667 18.90 -33.52 -34.88
N ASN A 668 19.49 -34.63 -34.46
CA ASN A 668 19.16 -35.95 -34.99
C ASN A 668 17.84 -36.47 -34.39
N PRO A 669 17.24 -37.50 -34.99
CA PRO A 669 15.95 -38.02 -34.53
C PRO A 669 16.04 -38.96 -33.32
N TRP A 670 17.20 -39.13 -32.66
CA TRP A 670 17.38 -40.16 -31.64
C TRP A 670 17.47 -39.61 -30.21
N THR A 671 17.23 -40.46 -29.21
CA THR A 671 17.40 -40.15 -27.78
C THR A 671 18.15 -41.28 -27.09
N SER A 672 19.06 -40.94 -26.18
CA SER A 672 19.81 -41.87 -25.34
C SER A 672 19.95 -41.36 -23.90
N MET A 673 20.04 -42.30 -22.97
CA MET A 673 20.14 -42.04 -21.52
C MET A 673 20.80 -43.22 -20.84
N ALA A 674 21.92 -43.00 -20.14
CA ALA A 674 22.54 -44.02 -19.31
C ALA A 674 21.71 -44.26 -18.05
N GLU A 675 21.38 -43.20 -17.32
CA GLU A 675 20.60 -43.31 -16.08
C GLU A 675 19.61 -42.17 -15.92
N ILE A 676 18.46 -42.48 -15.32
CA ILE A 676 17.55 -41.53 -14.72
C ILE A 676 17.33 -41.86 -13.25
N THR A 677 17.67 -40.92 -12.37
CA THR A 677 17.36 -41.02 -10.95
C THR A 677 16.22 -40.06 -10.63
N VAL A 678 15.21 -40.48 -9.86
CA VAL A 678 14.11 -39.61 -9.43
C VAL A 678 14.31 -39.29 -7.95
N LEU A 679 14.08 -38.04 -7.57
CA LEU A 679 14.35 -37.52 -6.23
C LEU A 679 13.05 -37.28 -5.48
N GLN A 680 13.00 -37.60 -4.19
CA GLN A 680 11.90 -37.26 -3.27
C GLN A 680 12.36 -36.25 -2.21
N SER A 681 11.44 -35.40 -1.77
CA SER A 681 11.67 -34.55 -0.59
C SER A 681 11.73 -35.42 0.68
N GLN A 682 12.62 -35.11 1.62
CA GLN A 682 12.51 -35.64 2.99
C GLN A 682 11.38 -34.98 3.77
#